data_AF-A0AAD7XGX9-F1
#
_entry.id   AF-A0AAD7XGX9-F1
#
_cell.length_a   1.000
_cell.length_b   1.000
_cell.length_c   1.000
_cell.angle_alpha   90.00
_cell.angle_beta   90.00
_cell.angle_gamma   90.00
#
_symmetry.space_group_name_H-M   'P 1'
#
loop_
_entity.id
_entity.type
_entity.pdbx_description
1 polymer ?
#
loop_
_entity_poly.entity_id
_entity_poly.type
_entity_poly.pdbx_seq_one_letter_code
_entity_poly.pdbx_strand_id
1 'polypeptide(L)'
;MADTTGLPTAPPAPTEEPAAVLHIPPPRTPSPNGARELRVDPPVPSGQQSGLSGITQGALPVPSQPFSPNDASPAGNKTYHRSGTYASIQQPPVEEKRRKARLSMDGKLLIMEYAEFMEWFVPAPEDEVEPTERLSSLDFQSIAVTPESDMYGPLMSALNHSWLFPHDRCVATPHKRDPESGTSEKIDGGLYPVQHAPENTQETRWSYIELSIECKTKDVQHDPFDEAKDVPEPVSDVRRSILGQIMTYSILVFDNQHRTHHYTLIIFGDMARIIRWDRSGVVATKKFNYVQDPLMLAQFLWRFARMSPTQRGHDTTAVRVLPGSADYKIMQAYKTAPKAIPSKPIIGDHARQLFVESLDGGQCWRIRVDDVEKGPQYYLVGKPHTQASGLAGRGTRTYVALDVTHRTRRTFAYLKDAWRVAHLKIDQEGKILQELNSADKGGPVSNVPTLRCHGDVEGQVTASQDVWEMKFGGQGLECPLKTHRHYRLVVNEVGLPLNRFKNACELVGLFVFCLEAHGEAYKRKGLIHRDISAGNILIYPKPMQTPGGQVREVRVALLADWELAKRVDDDDDNGPRQPDRTGTWQFLSANALSHPSKRIMVQDDMESLFHLLLYQAIRYLPHNCFDVGRFIEEYFDGYAELNGTYLVGEKKMNAMWNGLVMTPISEPLKFYLSEPTPPVIIPAKPSTIHEDAQKVSTAGLPAAPAANTNPAPSAPPVLPENPPLHPINDLFAELLSILHAHYRLNVPLSKTLAGNTKTQSIKQQAKVELSDSRAMLLEKYKRAEAKVQGQGDATPAIAPEERARLEALASKLASYQALTDIFMDQYARDDWPEVDKVLDKLPEKYAGRNGKKRPADATWQASDAQSKHKRSRTSGKLPV
;
A
#
# COMPACT_ATOMS: atom_id res chain seq x y z
N MET A 1 -67.15 1.06 -56.52
CA MET A 1 -66.25 0.03 -57.10
C MET A 1 -65.12 -0.10 -56.10
N ALA A 2 -65.04 -1.16 -55.30
CA ALA A 2 -64.43 -2.45 -55.67
C ALA A 2 -62.92 -2.27 -55.94
N ASP A 3 -61.98 -3.00 -55.33
CA ASP A 3 -62.13 -4.18 -54.46
C ASP A 3 -60.92 -4.35 -53.49
N THR A 4 -61.01 -5.39 -52.67
CA THR A 4 -60.02 -5.93 -51.74
C THR A 4 -58.70 -6.40 -52.37
N THR A 5 -57.60 -6.28 -51.61
CA THR A 5 -56.41 -7.15 -51.51
C THR A 5 -55.43 -6.48 -50.52
N GLY A 6 -54.62 -7.14 -49.69
CA GLY A 6 -54.26 -8.55 -49.63
C GLY A 6 -52.76 -8.69 -49.37
N LEU A 7 -52.30 -8.42 -48.14
CA LEU A 7 -50.89 -8.55 -47.75
C LEU A 7 -50.48 -10.03 -47.64
N PRO A 8 -49.31 -10.46 -48.15
CA PRO A 8 -48.87 -11.85 -48.05
C PRO A 8 -48.40 -12.20 -46.63
N THR A 9 -48.79 -13.37 -46.15
CA THR A 9 -48.29 -13.96 -44.90
C THR A 9 -46.86 -14.48 -45.05
N ALA A 10 -46.03 -14.26 -44.02
CA ALA A 10 -44.72 -14.89 -43.90
C ALA A 10 -44.88 -16.40 -43.53
N PRO A 11 -43.93 -17.27 -43.92
CA PRO A 11 -44.00 -18.70 -43.61
C PRO A 11 -43.80 -18.98 -42.11
N PRO A 12 -44.36 -20.09 -41.57
CA PRO A 12 -44.16 -20.47 -40.18
C PRO A 12 -42.70 -20.91 -39.93
N ALA A 13 -42.14 -20.47 -38.80
CA ALA A 13 -40.88 -20.99 -38.30
C ALA A 13 -41.06 -22.44 -37.80
N PRO A 14 -40.04 -23.32 -37.92
CA PRO A 14 -40.14 -24.69 -37.46
C PRO A 14 -40.21 -24.76 -35.92
N THR A 15 -41.11 -25.60 -35.42
CA THR A 15 -41.21 -25.97 -34.01
C THR A 15 -40.11 -26.96 -33.65
N GLU A 16 -39.16 -26.56 -32.80
CA GLU A 16 -38.29 -27.50 -32.09
C GLU A 16 -38.87 -27.84 -30.71
N GLU A 17 -38.96 -29.13 -30.40
CA GLU A 17 -39.36 -29.62 -29.08
C GLU A 17 -38.27 -29.33 -28.02
N PRO A 18 -38.64 -29.10 -26.75
CA PRO A 18 -37.67 -28.79 -25.71
C PRO A 18 -36.86 -30.03 -25.33
N ALA A 19 -35.57 -30.04 -25.70
CA ALA A 19 -34.62 -31.01 -25.17
C ALA A 19 -34.50 -30.83 -23.64
N ALA A 20 -34.80 -31.88 -22.88
CA ALA A 20 -34.68 -31.89 -21.43
C ALA A 20 -33.20 -31.81 -20.99
N VAL A 21 -32.69 -30.59 -20.82
CA VAL A 21 -31.35 -30.34 -20.29
C VAL A 21 -31.39 -30.48 -18.77
N LEU A 22 -30.85 -31.60 -18.27
CA LEU A 22 -30.50 -31.74 -16.86
C LEU A 22 -29.48 -30.65 -16.50
N HIS A 23 -29.90 -29.66 -15.72
CA HIS A 23 -29.04 -28.60 -15.19
C HIS A 23 -28.00 -29.17 -14.22
N ILE A 24 -26.83 -29.54 -14.74
CA ILE A 24 -25.64 -29.81 -13.95
C ILE A 24 -24.91 -28.48 -13.76
N PRO A 25 -24.78 -27.96 -12.52
CA PRO A 25 -24.03 -26.72 -12.28
C PRO A 25 -22.53 -26.90 -12.60
N PRO A 26 -21.82 -25.84 -13.02
CA PRO A 26 -20.42 -25.93 -13.41
C PRO A 26 -19.53 -26.38 -12.24
N PRO A 27 -18.47 -27.15 -12.50
CA PRO A 27 -17.68 -27.77 -11.44
C PRO A 27 -16.89 -26.74 -10.63
N ARG A 28 -17.15 -26.71 -9.31
CA ARG A 28 -16.23 -26.14 -8.31
C ARG A 28 -14.90 -26.90 -8.43
N THR A 29 -13.78 -26.18 -8.58
CA THR A 29 -12.39 -26.65 -8.79
C THR A 29 -12.15 -28.17 -8.68
N PRO A 30 -11.90 -28.89 -9.79
CA PRO A 30 -11.72 -30.35 -9.76
C PRO A 30 -10.37 -30.76 -9.14
N SER A 31 -10.42 -31.80 -8.30
CA SER A 31 -9.24 -32.50 -7.73
C SER A 31 -8.73 -33.58 -8.70
N PRO A 32 -7.41 -33.86 -8.78
CA PRO A 32 -6.85 -34.79 -9.75
C PRO A 32 -6.91 -36.23 -9.25
N ASN A 33 -8.03 -36.93 -9.44
CA ASN A 33 -8.08 -38.40 -9.49
C ASN A 33 -9.32 -38.88 -10.25
N GLY A 34 -9.10 -39.35 -11.48
CA GLY A 34 -10.17 -39.74 -12.41
C GLY A 34 -9.68 -40.57 -13.60
N ALA A 35 -8.54 -41.26 -13.47
CA ALA A 35 -8.11 -42.25 -14.45
C ALA A 35 -8.93 -43.53 -14.24
N ARG A 36 -10.03 -43.69 -14.98
CA ARG A 36 -10.84 -44.90 -14.96
C ARG A 36 -10.24 -45.93 -15.93
N GLU A 37 -9.49 -46.88 -15.37
CA GLU A 37 -8.97 -48.02 -16.13
C GLU A 37 -10.13 -48.86 -16.72
N LEU A 38 -9.94 -49.29 -17.97
CA LEU A 38 -10.83 -50.26 -18.62
C LEU A 38 -10.47 -51.66 -18.12
N ARG A 39 -11.43 -52.33 -17.46
CA ARG A 39 -11.30 -53.75 -17.11
C ARG A 39 -11.27 -54.60 -18.38
N VAL A 40 -10.28 -55.49 -18.45
CA VAL A 40 -10.33 -56.72 -19.24
C VAL A 40 -10.05 -57.85 -18.25
N ASP A 41 -10.95 -58.84 -18.19
CA ASP A 41 -10.84 -59.92 -17.20
C ASP A 41 -9.72 -60.92 -17.54
N PRO A 42 -8.94 -61.39 -16.54
CA PRO A 42 -7.90 -62.41 -16.74
C PRO A 42 -8.42 -63.84 -16.47
N PRO A 43 -7.82 -64.87 -17.08
CA PRO A 43 -8.11 -66.27 -16.77
C PRO A 43 -7.35 -66.78 -15.52
N VAL A 44 -8.06 -67.54 -14.70
CA VAL A 44 -7.58 -68.45 -13.63
C VAL A 44 -7.13 -69.76 -14.32
N PRO A 45 -6.09 -70.54 -13.90
CA PRO A 45 -5.76 -70.96 -12.53
C PRO A 45 -4.22 -70.92 -12.23
N SER A 46 -3.60 -71.51 -11.18
CA SER A 46 -3.96 -72.56 -10.20
C SER A 46 -2.97 -72.59 -8.99
N GLY A 47 -3.46 -72.95 -7.79
CA GLY A 47 -2.78 -73.92 -6.91
C GLY A 47 -1.89 -73.45 -5.74
N GLN A 48 -2.23 -73.92 -4.53
CA GLN A 48 -1.33 -74.41 -3.43
C GLN A 48 -0.33 -73.43 -2.75
N GLN A 49 0.09 -73.57 -1.48
CA GLN A 49 -0.42 -74.20 -0.24
C GLN A 49 0.52 -73.78 0.93
N SER A 50 0.03 -73.64 2.18
CA SER A 50 0.83 -73.52 3.44
C SER A 50 1.81 -72.32 3.56
N GLY A 51 2.34 -71.90 4.73
CA GLY A 51 2.10 -72.26 6.14
C GLY A 51 3.32 -71.92 7.04
N LEU A 52 3.09 -71.66 8.34
CA LEU A 52 4.05 -71.68 9.48
C LEU A 52 5.04 -70.50 9.76
N SER A 53 4.67 -69.69 10.76
CA SER A 53 5.41 -69.31 11.99
C SER A 53 6.95 -69.38 12.15
N GLY A 54 7.55 -68.27 12.64
CA GLY A 54 8.12 -68.18 14.00
C GLY A 54 9.65 -68.03 14.25
N ILE A 55 9.99 -67.37 15.39
CA ILE A 55 11.24 -67.45 16.22
C ILE A 55 12.40 -66.42 16.01
N THR A 56 12.25 -65.27 16.70
CA THR A 56 13.12 -64.58 17.72
C THR A 56 14.67 -64.42 17.70
N GLN A 57 15.11 -63.24 18.21
CA GLN A 57 16.41 -62.83 18.86
C GLN A 57 17.66 -62.71 17.96
N GLY A 58 18.57 -61.70 18.06
CA GLY A 58 18.73 -60.46 18.88
C GLY A 58 19.67 -59.46 18.14
N ALA A 59 20.29 -58.40 18.69
CA ALA A 59 20.35 -57.81 20.05
C ALA A 59 20.64 -56.27 20.00
N LEU A 60 21.52 -55.71 20.87
CA LEU A 60 21.77 -54.25 21.12
C LEU A 60 23.31 -53.95 21.29
N PRO A 61 23.84 -52.70 21.16
CA PRO A 61 23.65 -51.62 22.15
C PRO A 61 23.50 -50.16 21.66
N VAL A 62 22.85 -49.36 22.51
CA VAL A 62 22.76 -47.88 22.47
C VAL A 62 23.31 -47.33 23.80
N PRO A 63 24.06 -46.20 23.83
CA PRO A 63 24.27 -45.41 25.04
C PRO A 63 23.45 -44.10 25.04
N SER A 64 22.39 -44.10 25.86
CA SER A 64 21.95 -43.01 26.75
C SER A 64 22.20 -41.53 26.41
N GLN A 65 21.11 -40.77 26.26
CA GLN A 65 21.02 -39.39 26.78
C GLN A 65 21.16 -39.40 28.33
N PRO A 66 21.43 -38.25 28.97
CA PRO A 66 20.32 -37.69 29.76
C PRO A 66 20.23 -36.13 29.84
N PHE A 67 19.05 -35.67 30.28
CA PHE A 67 18.66 -34.35 30.81
C PHE A 67 18.33 -33.15 29.86
N SER A 68 17.06 -32.75 29.96
CA SER A 68 16.52 -31.36 29.97
C SER A 68 16.43 -30.90 31.46
N PRO A 69 16.17 -29.62 31.86
CA PRO A 69 15.33 -28.64 31.15
C PRO A 69 15.71 -27.13 31.28
N ASN A 70 14.79 -26.28 30.76
CA ASN A 70 14.54 -24.84 30.99
C ASN A 70 15.14 -23.75 30.07
N ASP A 71 14.20 -22.98 29.51
CA ASP A 71 14.17 -21.53 29.30
C ASP A 71 15.18 -20.80 28.39
N ALA A 72 14.80 -20.64 27.11
CA ALA A 72 14.52 -19.30 26.54
C ALA A 72 13.77 -19.39 25.18
N SER A 73 12.81 -18.48 24.96
CA SER A 73 11.82 -18.55 23.87
C SER A 73 12.30 -18.18 22.44
N PRO A 74 11.63 -18.68 21.38
CA PRO A 74 11.92 -18.32 19.99
C PRO A 74 11.30 -16.96 19.58
N ALA A 75 12.09 -15.88 19.57
CA ALA A 75 11.64 -14.55 19.16
C ALA A 75 11.72 -14.34 17.62
N GLY A 76 10.60 -14.58 16.92
CA GLY A 76 10.57 -14.80 15.46
C GLY A 76 9.81 -13.79 14.60
N ASN A 77 9.26 -12.71 15.16
CA ASN A 77 8.30 -11.78 14.51
C ASN A 77 8.62 -11.42 13.05
N LYS A 78 7.63 -11.62 12.17
CA LYS A 78 7.56 -11.10 10.80
C LYS A 78 6.27 -10.26 10.70
N THR A 79 6.40 -8.97 10.41
CA THR A 79 5.27 -8.03 10.23
C THR A 79 5.38 -7.44 8.83
N TYR A 80 4.51 -7.87 7.90
CA TYR A 80 4.65 -7.56 6.47
C TYR A 80 3.30 -7.39 5.75
N HIS A 81 2.59 -6.29 6.05
CA HIS A 81 1.50 -5.77 5.20
C HIS A 81 1.82 -4.31 4.85
N ARG A 82 2.11 -4.01 3.58
CA ARG A 82 2.32 -2.66 3.02
C ARG A 82 2.52 -2.72 1.50
N SER A 83 1.75 -1.93 0.77
CA SER A 83 2.00 -1.53 -0.63
C SER A 83 2.56 -0.13 -0.79
N GLY A 84 2.87 0.58 0.29
CA GLY A 84 3.58 1.85 0.21
C GLY A 84 5.07 1.67 -0.04
N THR A 85 5.51 0.64 -0.76
CA THR A 85 6.91 0.20 -0.75
C THR A 85 7.90 1.16 -1.43
N TYR A 86 7.42 2.22 -2.09
CA TYR A 86 8.25 3.18 -2.83
C TYR A 86 8.07 4.65 -2.42
N ALA A 87 7.10 4.95 -1.54
CA ALA A 87 7.08 6.18 -0.75
C ALA A 87 7.58 5.83 0.65
N SER A 88 8.53 6.59 1.21
CA SER A 88 9.05 6.32 2.56
C SER A 88 7.91 6.34 3.56
N ILE A 89 8.03 5.48 4.57
CA ILE A 89 7.06 5.45 5.65
C ILE A 89 7.78 5.81 6.95
N GLN A 90 8.00 7.10 7.16
CA GLN A 90 7.07 7.71 8.09
C GLN A 90 5.86 8.17 7.28
N GLN A 91 4.70 8.11 7.91
CA GLN A 91 3.58 8.87 7.42
C GLN A 91 3.60 10.17 8.21
N PRO A 92 3.33 11.34 7.59
CA PRO A 92 2.82 12.45 8.34
C PRO A 92 1.69 11.93 9.23
N PRO A 93 1.54 12.32 10.50
CA PRO A 93 0.31 12.10 11.25
C PRO A 93 -0.96 12.49 10.47
N VAL A 94 -0.85 13.33 9.43
CA VAL A 94 -1.85 13.53 8.37
C VAL A 94 -2.13 12.29 7.53
N GLU A 95 -1.14 11.74 6.84
CA GLU A 95 -1.29 10.54 6.00
C GLU A 95 -1.48 9.32 6.89
N GLU A 96 -1.06 9.34 8.16
CA GLU A 96 -1.33 8.28 9.14
C GLU A 96 -2.75 8.40 9.68
N LYS A 97 -3.31 9.58 9.94
CA LYS A 97 -4.73 9.74 10.28
C LYS A 97 -5.65 9.56 9.08
N ARG A 98 -5.24 9.97 7.87
CA ARG A 98 -5.97 9.70 6.61
C ARG A 98 -5.87 8.23 6.22
N ARG A 99 -4.70 7.60 6.35
CA ARG A 99 -4.57 6.16 6.17
C ARG A 99 -5.31 5.43 7.29
N LYS A 100 -5.23 5.85 8.57
CA LYS A 100 -6.07 5.30 9.64
C LYS A 100 -7.55 5.43 9.24
N ALA A 101 -8.11 6.60 8.95
CA ALA A 101 -9.49 6.78 8.46
C ALA A 101 -9.84 6.13 7.08
N ARG A 102 -8.85 5.64 6.32
CA ARG A 102 -9.02 4.78 5.13
C ARG A 102 -8.90 3.28 5.48
N LEU A 103 -8.24 2.93 6.58
CA LEU A 103 -8.02 1.58 7.10
C LEU A 103 -9.13 1.19 8.08
N SER A 104 -9.36 2.04 9.09
CA SER A 104 -10.54 2.08 9.92
C SER A 104 -11.73 2.52 9.06
N MET A 105 -12.86 1.93 9.41
CA MET A 105 -14.15 2.22 8.80
C MET A 105 -14.85 3.37 9.53
N ASP A 106 -14.06 4.34 10.02
CA ASP A 106 -14.56 5.53 10.71
C ASP A 106 -15.39 6.39 9.73
N GLY A 107 -16.56 6.83 10.17
CA GLY A 107 -17.60 7.45 9.35
C GLY A 107 -18.32 6.50 8.38
N LYS A 108 -18.04 5.19 8.43
CA LYS A 108 -18.49 4.19 7.43
C LYS A 108 -19.22 2.97 8.02
N LEU A 109 -19.61 3.06 9.29
CA LEU A 109 -20.34 2.01 9.99
C LEU A 109 -21.85 2.25 9.89
N LEU A 110 -22.59 1.23 9.50
CA LEU A 110 -24.04 1.24 9.39
C LEU A 110 -24.66 0.12 10.23
N ILE A 111 -25.79 0.40 10.86
CA ILE A 111 -26.64 -0.60 11.52
C ILE A 111 -28.02 -0.62 10.84
N MET A 112 -28.46 -1.83 10.54
CA MET A 112 -29.72 -2.18 9.85
C MET A 112 -30.51 -3.20 10.70
N GLU A 113 -31.82 -3.34 10.52
CA GLU A 113 -32.58 -4.40 11.18
C GLU A 113 -32.18 -5.78 10.65
N TYR A 114 -32.37 -6.83 11.47
CA TYR A 114 -32.03 -8.19 11.05
C TYR A 114 -32.81 -8.63 9.80
N ALA A 115 -34.11 -8.34 9.73
CA ALA A 115 -34.96 -8.74 8.60
C ALA A 115 -34.54 -8.06 7.29
N GLU A 116 -34.30 -6.74 7.33
CA GLU A 116 -33.80 -5.95 6.20
C GLU A 116 -32.44 -6.48 5.71
N PHE A 117 -31.51 -6.79 6.63
CA PHE A 117 -30.19 -7.32 6.30
C PHE A 117 -30.29 -8.70 5.62
N MET A 118 -31.17 -9.56 6.12
CA MET A 118 -31.43 -10.88 5.55
C MET A 118 -32.05 -10.78 4.15
N GLU A 119 -33.00 -9.86 3.94
CA GLU A 119 -33.59 -9.60 2.62
C GLU A 119 -32.54 -9.08 1.62
N TRP A 120 -31.71 -8.12 2.03
CA TRP A 120 -30.74 -7.46 1.15
C TRP A 120 -29.49 -8.27 0.82
N PHE A 121 -28.96 -9.02 1.80
CA PHE A 121 -27.62 -9.61 1.69
C PHE A 121 -27.59 -11.14 1.80
N VAL A 122 -28.65 -11.75 2.32
CA VAL A 122 -28.70 -13.19 2.62
C VAL A 122 -29.99 -13.80 2.07
N PRO A 123 -30.17 -13.80 0.73
CA PRO A 123 -31.42 -14.18 0.09
C PRO A 123 -31.80 -15.63 0.42
N ALA A 124 -33.10 -15.88 0.48
CA ALA A 124 -33.61 -17.25 0.54
C ALA A 124 -33.24 -17.99 -0.77
N PRO A 125 -32.88 -19.29 -0.71
CA PRO A 125 -32.65 -20.10 -1.90
C PRO A 125 -33.96 -20.30 -2.67
N GLU A 126 -33.90 -20.20 -4.00
CA GLU A 126 -35.09 -20.32 -4.87
C GLU A 126 -35.65 -21.76 -4.91
N ASP A 127 -34.78 -22.77 -4.79
CA ASP A 127 -35.11 -24.19 -4.94
C ASP A 127 -35.35 -24.95 -3.62
N GLU A 128 -35.11 -24.34 -2.46
CA GLU A 128 -35.23 -25.00 -1.14
C GLU A 128 -36.13 -24.20 -0.18
N VAL A 129 -37.17 -24.84 0.36
CA VAL A 129 -37.98 -24.24 1.43
C VAL A 129 -37.21 -24.26 2.76
N GLU A 130 -37.17 -23.11 3.44
CA GLU A 130 -36.55 -22.99 4.76
C GLU A 130 -37.23 -23.93 5.79
N PRO A 131 -36.48 -24.81 6.47
CA PRO A 131 -37.04 -25.72 7.46
C PRO A 131 -37.20 -25.01 8.81
N THR A 132 -38.04 -23.96 8.87
CA THR A 132 -38.18 -23.04 10.01
C THR A 132 -38.34 -23.76 11.34
N GLU A 133 -39.22 -24.76 11.45
CA GLU A 133 -39.42 -25.55 12.68
C GLU A 133 -38.12 -26.21 13.17
N ARG A 134 -37.31 -26.73 12.24
CA ARG A 134 -36.04 -27.39 12.54
C ARG A 134 -34.95 -26.38 12.92
N LEU A 135 -34.96 -25.20 12.30
CA LEU A 135 -34.06 -24.09 12.63
C LEU A 135 -34.35 -23.56 14.04
N SER A 136 -35.63 -23.36 14.38
CA SER A 136 -36.08 -22.98 15.73
C SER A 136 -35.82 -24.05 16.80
N SER A 137 -35.66 -25.33 16.42
CA SER A 137 -35.37 -26.43 17.36
C SER A 137 -33.90 -26.58 17.77
N LEU A 138 -32.98 -25.77 17.22
CA LEU A 138 -31.57 -25.82 17.58
C LEU A 138 -31.34 -25.25 18.99
N ASP A 139 -30.64 -26.01 19.84
CA ASP A 139 -30.23 -25.56 21.17
C ASP A 139 -28.88 -24.84 21.10
N PHE A 140 -28.89 -23.56 21.47
CA PHE A 140 -27.71 -22.71 21.57
C PHE A 140 -27.39 -22.31 23.02
N GLN A 141 -28.14 -22.79 24.01
CA GLN A 141 -28.02 -22.38 25.42
C GLN A 141 -26.65 -22.76 26.02
N SER A 142 -26.02 -23.81 25.51
CA SER A 142 -24.69 -24.28 25.92
C SER A 142 -23.51 -23.41 25.40
N ILE A 143 -23.76 -22.44 24.50
CA ILE A 143 -22.72 -21.59 23.91
C ILE A 143 -22.38 -20.39 24.80
N ALA A 144 -23.36 -19.84 25.51
CA ALA A 144 -23.23 -18.61 26.31
C ALA A 144 -22.53 -18.86 27.67
N VAL A 145 -21.31 -19.38 27.62
CA VAL A 145 -20.50 -19.77 28.79
C VAL A 145 -19.27 -18.87 28.98
N THR A 146 -18.67 -18.93 30.16
CA THR A 146 -17.42 -18.22 30.49
C THR A 146 -16.43 -19.19 31.14
N PRO A 147 -15.12 -19.15 30.82
CA PRO A 147 -14.43 -18.19 29.94
C PRO A 147 -14.70 -18.38 28.43
N GLU A 148 -14.22 -17.42 27.63
CA GLU A 148 -14.38 -17.35 26.16
C GLU A 148 -13.92 -18.62 25.43
N SER A 149 -12.88 -19.28 25.94
CA SER A 149 -12.36 -20.55 25.43
C SER A 149 -13.39 -21.67 25.39
N ASP A 150 -14.35 -21.62 26.31
CA ASP A 150 -15.27 -22.72 26.57
C ASP A 150 -16.51 -22.61 25.66
N MET A 151 -16.71 -21.46 25.01
CA MET A 151 -17.75 -21.22 24.02
C MET A 151 -17.52 -22.00 22.71
N TYR A 152 -16.25 -22.24 22.34
CA TYR A 152 -15.89 -22.77 21.02
C TYR A 152 -16.41 -24.20 20.79
N GLY A 153 -16.25 -25.09 21.75
CA GLY A 153 -16.68 -26.49 21.64
C GLY A 153 -18.20 -26.64 21.41
N PRO A 154 -19.03 -26.08 22.31
CA PRO A 154 -20.49 -26.03 22.15
C PRO A 154 -20.91 -25.39 20.82
N LEU A 155 -20.32 -24.26 20.43
CA LEU A 155 -20.61 -23.59 19.17
C LEU A 155 -20.36 -24.51 17.96
N MET A 156 -19.18 -25.13 17.87
CA MET A 156 -18.87 -26.04 16.77
C MET A 156 -19.78 -27.28 16.78
N SER A 157 -20.22 -27.73 17.97
CA SER A 157 -21.15 -28.87 18.10
C SER A 157 -22.57 -28.54 17.62
N ALA A 158 -23.09 -27.36 17.97
CA ALA A 158 -24.42 -26.90 17.57
C ALA A 158 -24.50 -26.52 16.08
N LEU A 159 -23.36 -26.15 15.48
CA LEU A 159 -23.30 -25.74 14.07
C LEU A 159 -23.01 -26.87 13.08
N ASN A 160 -22.19 -27.88 13.43
CA ASN A 160 -21.72 -28.89 12.46
C ASN A 160 -22.74 -30.01 12.14
N HIS A 161 -23.93 -29.63 11.70
CA HIS A 161 -24.93 -30.54 11.14
C HIS A 161 -24.92 -30.53 9.60
N SER A 162 -24.93 -31.70 8.98
CA SER A 162 -24.90 -31.86 7.50
C SER A 162 -26.11 -31.26 6.77
N TRP A 163 -27.25 -31.11 7.44
CA TRP A 163 -28.44 -30.48 6.88
C TRP A 163 -28.36 -28.94 6.95
N LEU A 164 -27.59 -28.40 7.90
CA LEU A 164 -27.31 -26.97 8.04
C LEU A 164 -26.22 -26.57 7.04
N PHE A 165 -25.08 -27.27 7.08
CA PHE A 165 -23.95 -27.11 6.16
C PHE A 165 -23.70 -28.40 5.34
N PRO A 166 -24.19 -28.49 4.08
CA PRO A 166 -24.01 -29.69 3.25
C PRO A 166 -22.61 -29.81 2.62
N HIS A 167 -21.87 -28.69 2.50
CA HIS A 167 -20.58 -28.62 1.79
C HIS A 167 -19.46 -27.92 2.57
N ASP A 168 -19.81 -27.36 3.74
CA ASP A 168 -18.94 -26.55 4.57
C ASP A 168 -18.87 -27.13 6.00
N ARG A 169 -17.89 -26.69 6.79
CA ARG A 169 -17.66 -27.12 8.17
C ARG A 169 -17.21 -25.95 9.02
N CYS A 170 -17.82 -25.76 10.18
CA CYS A 170 -17.34 -24.82 11.19
C CYS A 170 -16.16 -25.44 11.95
N VAL A 171 -15.04 -24.72 12.05
CA VAL A 171 -13.87 -25.18 12.80
C VAL A 171 -13.37 -24.08 13.74
N ALA A 172 -13.09 -24.45 14.99
CA ALA A 172 -12.43 -23.58 15.95
C ALA A 172 -10.93 -23.50 15.63
N THR A 173 -10.40 -22.28 15.52
CA THR A 173 -8.98 -21.99 15.21
C THR A 173 -8.27 -21.05 16.20
N PRO A 174 -8.62 -21.04 17.51
CA PRO A 174 -8.17 -20.02 18.47
C PRO A 174 -6.69 -20.11 18.88
N HIS A 175 -5.95 -21.11 18.38
CA HIS A 175 -4.64 -21.49 18.92
C HIS A 175 -3.51 -21.43 17.90
N LYS A 176 -3.74 -21.78 16.62
CA LYS A 176 -2.69 -21.75 15.61
C LYS A 176 -2.99 -20.76 14.48
N ARG A 177 -2.02 -19.88 14.24
CA ARG A 177 -1.98 -18.96 13.09
C ARG A 177 -1.95 -19.71 11.76
N ASP A 178 -2.34 -19.03 10.70
CA ASP A 178 -2.18 -19.51 9.33
C ASP A 178 -0.68 -19.57 8.94
N PRO A 179 -0.12 -20.75 8.58
CA PRO A 179 1.30 -20.90 8.26
C PRO A 179 1.71 -20.27 6.93
N GLU A 180 0.79 -20.09 5.98
CA GLU A 180 1.04 -19.51 4.65
C GLU A 180 1.00 -17.97 4.69
N SER A 181 0.14 -17.42 5.55
CA SER A 181 -0.11 -15.97 5.66
C SER A 181 1.09 -15.13 6.13
N GLY A 182 2.02 -15.74 6.87
CA GLY A 182 3.14 -15.05 7.51
C GLY A 182 2.77 -14.14 8.70
N THR A 183 1.48 -14.03 9.07
CA THR A 183 1.03 -13.27 10.26
C THR A 183 0.93 -14.15 11.51
N SER A 184 0.92 -13.52 12.69
CA SER A 184 0.58 -14.16 13.98
C SER A 184 -0.91 -14.13 14.29
N GLU A 185 -1.72 -13.38 13.52
CA GLU A 185 -3.16 -13.32 13.73
C GLU A 185 -3.82 -14.70 13.57
N LYS A 186 -4.84 -14.89 14.39
CA LYS A 186 -5.65 -16.10 14.53
C LYS A 186 -7.06 -15.66 14.87
N ILE A 187 -8.06 -16.45 14.49
CA ILE A 187 -9.48 -16.17 14.75
C ILE A 187 -10.09 -17.34 15.50
N ASP A 188 -11.05 -17.04 16.39
CA ASP A 188 -11.70 -18.02 17.26
C ASP A 188 -12.30 -19.20 16.46
N GLY A 189 -12.95 -18.91 15.33
CA GLY A 189 -13.34 -19.93 14.37
C GLY A 189 -13.65 -19.39 12.97
N GLY A 190 -14.05 -20.33 12.10
CA GLY A 190 -14.51 -20.00 10.77
C GLY A 190 -15.29 -21.12 10.12
N LEU A 191 -16.11 -20.77 9.13
CA LEU A 191 -16.69 -21.71 8.18
C LEU A 191 -15.71 -21.93 7.02
N TYR A 192 -15.45 -23.19 6.68
CA TYR A 192 -14.55 -23.60 5.60
C TYR A 192 -15.21 -24.65 4.71
N PRO A 193 -14.94 -24.71 3.39
CA PRO A 193 -15.32 -25.86 2.57
C PRO A 193 -14.71 -27.14 3.14
N VAL A 194 -15.46 -28.23 3.22
CA VAL A 194 -15.05 -29.47 3.93
C VAL A 194 -13.64 -29.94 3.53
N GLN A 195 -13.34 -29.92 2.22
CA GLN A 195 -12.06 -30.33 1.63
C GLN A 195 -10.84 -29.43 1.98
N HIS A 196 -11.08 -28.26 2.57
CA HIS A 196 -10.05 -27.28 2.94
C HIS A 196 -10.05 -26.92 4.43
N ALA A 197 -11.08 -27.38 5.17
CA ALA A 197 -11.20 -27.24 6.61
C ALA A 197 -9.93 -27.76 7.33
N PRO A 198 -9.43 -27.06 8.35
CA PRO A 198 -8.22 -27.47 9.09
C PRO A 198 -8.52 -28.64 10.03
N GLU A 199 -8.45 -29.87 9.50
CA GLU A 199 -8.63 -31.10 10.29
C GLU A 199 -7.50 -31.30 11.31
N ASN A 200 -7.86 -31.44 12.59
CA ASN A 200 -6.97 -31.73 13.73
C ASN A 200 -5.85 -30.71 14.02
N THR A 201 -5.57 -29.77 13.12
CA THR A 201 -4.49 -28.78 13.28
C THR A 201 -4.93 -27.55 14.06
N GLN A 202 -6.21 -27.16 14.03
CA GLN A 202 -6.74 -25.89 14.55
C GLN A 202 -6.02 -24.65 14.00
N GLU A 203 -5.48 -24.76 12.77
CA GLU A 203 -4.81 -23.67 12.05
C GLU A 203 -5.82 -22.81 11.32
N THR A 204 -5.80 -21.50 11.56
CA THR A 204 -6.54 -20.55 10.72
C THR A 204 -6.11 -20.72 9.25
N ARG A 205 -7.03 -20.60 8.29
CA ARG A 205 -6.72 -20.67 6.85
C ARG A 205 -7.40 -19.52 6.09
N TRP A 206 -6.77 -18.34 6.11
CA TRP A 206 -7.30 -17.12 5.48
C TRP A 206 -7.60 -17.29 3.99
N SER A 207 -6.89 -18.21 3.33
CA SER A 207 -7.06 -18.62 1.93
C SER A 207 -8.38 -19.33 1.59
N TYR A 208 -9.10 -19.87 2.59
CA TYR A 208 -10.27 -20.74 2.38
C TYR A 208 -11.44 -20.48 3.35
N ILE A 209 -11.31 -19.52 4.27
CA ILE A 209 -12.39 -19.15 5.18
C ILE A 209 -13.50 -18.44 4.40
N GLU A 210 -14.75 -18.83 4.64
CA GLU A 210 -15.97 -18.30 3.99
C GLU A 210 -16.76 -17.36 4.90
N LEU A 211 -16.84 -17.69 6.19
CA LEU A 211 -17.43 -16.87 7.24
C LEU A 211 -16.44 -16.80 8.40
N SER A 212 -16.06 -15.58 8.80
CA SER A 212 -15.24 -15.36 10.00
C SER A 212 -16.13 -15.43 11.24
N ILE A 213 -15.70 -16.12 12.30
CA ILE A 213 -16.46 -16.26 13.55
C ILE A 213 -15.57 -15.82 14.73
N GLU A 214 -15.98 -14.77 15.44
CA GLU A 214 -15.32 -14.29 16.66
C GLU A 214 -16.27 -14.43 17.86
N CYS A 215 -15.79 -14.96 18.99
CA CYS A 215 -16.57 -15.13 20.21
C CYS A 215 -16.07 -14.19 21.29
N LYS A 216 -16.97 -13.61 22.08
CA LYS A 216 -16.65 -12.76 23.23
C LYS A 216 -17.64 -13.06 24.36
N THR A 217 -17.32 -12.68 25.59
CA THR A 217 -18.14 -13.07 26.77
C THR A 217 -19.12 -12.00 27.27
N LYS A 218 -19.00 -10.73 26.87
CA LYS A 218 -19.79 -9.61 27.44
C LYS A 218 -20.52 -8.82 26.36
N ASP A 219 -21.85 -8.90 26.34
CA ASP A 219 -22.72 -8.37 25.28
C ASP A 219 -22.80 -6.83 25.17
N VAL A 220 -22.45 -6.10 26.22
CA VAL A 220 -22.37 -4.63 26.21
C VAL A 220 -20.93 -4.16 26.03
N GLN A 221 -20.00 -4.72 26.81
CA GLN A 221 -18.60 -4.25 26.84
C GLN A 221 -17.81 -4.67 25.59
N HIS A 222 -18.13 -5.83 25.00
CA HIS A 222 -17.39 -6.39 23.86
C HIS A 222 -18.12 -6.24 22.51
N ASP A 223 -19.31 -5.62 22.49
CA ASP A 223 -20.00 -5.26 21.26
C ASP A 223 -19.27 -4.10 20.54
N PRO A 224 -18.73 -4.29 19.32
CA PRO A 224 -17.92 -3.27 18.65
C PRO A 224 -18.72 -2.05 18.14
N PHE A 225 -20.05 -2.02 18.27
CA PHE A 225 -20.89 -0.93 17.75
C PHE A 225 -21.71 -0.22 18.84
N ASP A 226 -21.95 1.08 18.64
CA ASP A 226 -22.72 1.95 19.54
C ASP A 226 -24.14 2.24 19.00
N GLU A 227 -25.09 1.33 19.22
CA GLU A 227 -26.48 1.44 18.73
C GLU A 227 -27.26 2.68 19.21
N ALA A 228 -26.86 3.30 20.32
CA ALA A 228 -27.54 4.45 20.91
C ALA A 228 -27.26 5.79 20.19
N LYS A 229 -26.70 5.75 18.98
CA LYS A 229 -26.25 6.91 18.20
C LYS A 229 -26.60 6.76 16.72
N ASP A 230 -26.81 7.90 16.05
CA ASP A 230 -27.04 7.94 14.60
C ASP A 230 -25.84 7.41 13.80
N VAL A 231 -24.62 7.68 14.30
CA VAL A 231 -23.36 7.09 13.83
C VAL A 231 -22.88 6.06 14.87
N PRO A 232 -22.85 4.76 14.55
CA PRO A 232 -22.63 3.69 15.54
C PRO A 232 -21.15 3.44 15.88
N GLU A 233 -20.36 4.51 15.97
CA GLU A 233 -18.91 4.44 16.22
C GLU A 233 -18.56 4.10 17.69
N PRO A 234 -17.61 3.15 17.90
CA PRO A 234 -17.24 2.70 19.23
C PRO A 234 -16.60 3.81 20.08
N VAL A 235 -17.30 4.19 21.16
CA VAL A 235 -16.83 5.26 22.06
C VAL A 235 -15.69 4.78 22.96
N SER A 236 -15.73 3.54 23.45
CA SER A 236 -14.75 3.02 24.40
C SER A 236 -13.52 2.40 23.72
N ASP A 237 -12.37 2.44 24.40
CA ASP A 237 -11.14 1.85 23.89
C ASP A 237 -11.26 0.33 23.67
N VAL A 238 -12.05 -0.35 24.52
CA VAL A 238 -12.33 -1.80 24.40
C VAL A 238 -13.07 -2.10 23.09
N ARG A 239 -14.13 -1.34 22.78
CA ARG A 239 -14.90 -1.53 21.55
C ARG A 239 -14.09 -1.16 20.31
N ARG A 240 -13.28 -0.10 20.36
CA ARG A 240 -12.32 0.26 19.30
C ARG A 240 -11.29 -0.84 19.07
N SER A 241 -10.79 -1.48 20.13
CA SER A 241 -9.88 -2.62 20.04
C SER A 241 -10.52 -3.82 19.31
N ILE A 242 -11.76 -4.17 19.68
CA ILE A 242 -12.48 -5.31 19.09
C ILE A 242 -12.84 -5.04 17.63
N LEU A 243 -13.33 -3.83 17.30
CA LEU A 243 -13.60 -3.45 15.92
C LEU A 243 -12.32 -3.53 15.06
N GLY A 244 -11.18 -3.06 15.58
CA GLY A 244 -9.88 -3.18 14.91
C GLY A 244 -9.41 -4.63 14.70
N GLN A 245 -9.72 -5.52 15.65
CA GLN A 245 -9.40 -6.95 15.58
C GLN A 245 -10.19 -7.64 14.45
N ILE A 246 -11.52 -7.55 14.45
CA ILE A 246 -12.37 -8.20 13.42
C ILE A 246 -12.16 -7.60 12.01
N MET A 247 -11.81 -6.32 11.95
CA MET A 247 -11.41 -5.65 10.73
C MET A 247 -10.05 -6.16 10.21
N THR A 248 -9.10 -6.45 11.10
CA THR A 248 -7.80 -7.06 10.73
C THR A 248 -8.00 -8.45 10.12
N TYR A 249 -8.90 -9.27 10.66
CA TYR A 249 -9.26 -10.55 10.06
C TYR A 249 -9.87 -10.38 8.67
N SER A 250 -10.76 -9.40 8.51
CA SER A 250 -11.36 -9.10 7.21
C SER A 250 -10.31 -8.63 6.19
N ILE A 251 -9.34 -7.80 6.60
CA ILE A 251 -8.19 -7.44 5.78
C ILE A 251 -7.39 -8.70 5.38
N LEU A 252 -7.19 -9.67 6.29
CA LEU A 252 -6.48 -10.92 5.98
C LEU A 252 -7.25 -11.82 5.00
N VAL A 253 -8.58 -11.90 5.10
CA VAL A 253 -9.42 -12.63 4.14
C VAL A 253 -9.33 -11.98 2.77
N PHE A 254 -9.50 -10.66 2.68
CA PHE A 254 -9.28 -9.95 1.44
C PHE A 254 -7.84 -10.20 0.95
N ASP A 255 -6.79 -9.97 1.75
CA ASP A 255 -5.38 -10.12 1.35
C ASP A 255 -5.03 -11.52 0.77
N ASN A 256 -5.77 -12.58 1.11
CA ASN A 256 -5.52 -13.95 0.66
C ASN A 256 -6.55 -14.49 -0.35
N GLN A 257 -7.59 -13.72 -0.70
CA GLN A 257 -8.65 -14.11 -1.64
C GLN A 257 -9.02 -12.96 -2.60
N HIS A 258 -9.74 -13.23 -3.69
CA HIS A 258 -10.38 -12.18 -4.49
C HIS A 258 -11.84 -12.06 -4.05
N ARG A 259 -12.12 -11.04 -3.23
CA ARG A 259 -13.43 -10.79 -2.62
C ARG A 259 -13.99 -9.42 -3.01
N THR A 260 -15.30 -9.37 -3.28
CA THR A 260 -16.10 -8.15 -3.42
C THR A 260 -16.59 -7.66 -2.06
N HIS A 261 -16.95 -8.60 -1.19
CA HIS A 261 -17.33 -8.38 0.19
C HIS A 261 -17.02 -9.64 1.04
N HIS A 262 -17.07 -9.50 2.36
CA HIS A 262 -16.87 -10.61 3.31
C HIS A 262 -17.85 -10.52 4.47
N TYR A 263 -18.13 -11.65 5.13
CA TYR A 263 -19.01 -11.72 6.30
C TYR A 263 -18.25 -12.13 7.57
N THR A 264 -18.59 -11.48 8.68
CA THR A 264 -18.18 -11.87 10.03
C THR A 264 -19.43 -12.09 10.88
N LEU A 265 -19.52 -13.23 11.53
CA LEU A 265 -20.40 -13.49 12.65
C LEU A 265 -19.63 -13.16 13.94
N ILE A 266 -20.18 -12.31 14.80
CA ILE A 266 -19.66 -12.10 16.14
C ILE A 266 -20.71 -12.57 17.16
N ILE A 267 -20.27 -13.36 18.13
CA ILE A 267 -21.08 -13.90 19.21
C ILE A 267 -20.59 -13.28 20.51
N PHE A 268 -21.47 -12.68 21.32
CA PHE A 268 -21.11 -12.12 22.61
C PHE A 268 -22.15 -12.43 23.70
N GLY A 269 -21.77 -13.29 24.66
CA GLY A 269 -22.74 -13.82 25.63
C GLY A 269 -23.84 -14.63 24.93
N ASP A 270 -25.10 -14.27 25.16
CA ASP A 270 -26.30 -14.80 24.51
C ASP A 270 -26.77 -13.98 23.28
N MET A 271 -26.00 -12.96 22.90
CA MET A 271 -26.28 -12.07 21.76
C MET A 271 -25.33 -12.31 20.58
N ALA A 272 -25.76 -11.97 19.36
CA ALA A 272 -24.94 -12.03 18.15
C ALA A 272 -25.18 -10.82 17.23
N ARG A 273 -24.22 -10.57 16.33
CA ARG A 273 -24.37 -9.71 15.15
C ARG A 273 -23.80 -10.38 13.91
N ILE A 274 -24.43 -10.10 12.77
CA ILE A 274 -23.88 -10.39 11.45
C ILE A 274 -23.32 -9.08 10.88
N ILE A 275 -22.11 -9.15 10.33
CA ILE A 275 -21.38 -7.98 9.81
C ILE A 275 -20.97 -8.28 8.37
N ARG A 276 -21.30 -7.38 7.44
CA ARG A 276 -20.85 -7.40 6.04
C ARG A 276 -19.86 -6.28 5.80
N TRP A 277 -18.71 -6.63 5.25
CA TRP A 277 -17.62 -5.71 4.90
C TRP A 277 -17.51 -5.59 3.39
N ASP A 278 -17.54 -4.37 2.83
CA ASP A 278 -17.14 -4.14 1.44
C ASP A 278 -16.14 -2.98 1.32
N ARG A 279 -15.77 -2.62 0.08
CA ARG A 279 -14.79 -1.56 -0.18
C ARG A 279 -15.32 -0.14 0.12
N SER A 280 -16.63 0.03 0.31
CA SER A 280 -17.24 1.32 0.64
C SER A 280 -17.35 1.50 2.15
N GLY A 281 -17.89 0.50 2.86
CA GLY A 281 -18.13 0.58 4.30
C GLY A 281 -18.43 -0.76 4.97
N VAL A 282 -19.11 -0.68 6.12
CA VAL A 282 -19.51 -1.83 6.95
C VAL A 282 -20.99 -1.72 7.25
N VAL A 283 -21.73 -2.81 7.01
CA VAL A 283 -23.14 -2.94 7.42
C VAL A 283 -23.23 -4.05 8.46
N ALA A 284 -23.74 -3.76 9.64
CA ALA A 284 -24.01 -4.74 10.69
C ALA A 284 -25.52 -4.82 10.96
N THR A 285 -25.99 -5.99 11.38
CA THR A 285 -27.33 -6.11 11.98
C THR A 285 -27.35 -5.40 13.33
N LYS A 286 -28.53 -4.98 13.80
CA LYS A 286 -28.78 -4.85 15.24
C LYS A 286 -28.41 -6.14 15.98
N LYS A 287 -28.03 -6.05 17.25
CA LYS A 287 -27.72 -7.27 18.02
C LYS A 287 -29.00 -8.01 18.37
N PHE A 288 -28.99 -9.33 18.21
CA PHE A 288 -30.14 -10.20 18.47
C PHE A 288 -29.76 -11.33 19.43
N ASN A 289 -30.74 -11.83 20.19
CA ASN A 289 -30.52 -12.88 21.18
C ASN A 289 -30.69 -14.25 20.55
N TYR A 290 -29.58 -14.94 20.27
CA TYR A 290 -29.61 -16.22 19.57
C TYR A 290 -29.99 -17.41 20.48
N VAL A 291 -30.06 -17.21 21.80
CA VAL A 291 -30.50 -18.23 22.75
C VAL A 291 -32.02 -18.16 22.97
N GLN A 292 -32.59 -16.96 23.03
CA GLN A 292 -34.04 -16.72 23.14
C GLN A 292 -34.76 -16.92 21.80
N ASP A 293 -34.13 -16.54 20.68
CA ASP A 293 -34.61 -16.82 19.33
C ASP A 293 -33.53 -17.53 18.49
N PRO A 294 -33.45 -18.87 18.57
CA PRO A 294 -32.54 -19.67 17.76
C PRO A 294 -32.74 -19.51 16.25
N LEU A 295 -33.94 -19.13 15.80
CA LEU A 295 -34.24 -19.02 14.37
C LEU A 295 -33.35 -17.98 13.71
N MET A 296 -33.05 -16.86 14.36
CA MET A 296 -32.27 -15.77 13.78
C MET A 296 -30.83 -16.20 13.42
N LEU A 297 -30.14 -16.93 14.31
CA LEU A 297 -28.80 -17.42 14.01
C LEU A 297 -28.85 -18.60 13.02
N ALA A 298 -29.78 -19.53 13.22
CA ALA A 298 -29.92 -20.71 12.40
C ALA A 298 -30.27 -20.39 10.94
N GLN A 299 -31.22 -19.47 10.70
CA GLN A 299 -31.67 -19.05 9.39
C GLN A 299 -30.56 -18.35 8.60
N PHE A 300 -29.82 -17.42 9.22
CA PHE A 300 -28.64 -16.81 8.60
C PHE A 300 -27.66 -17.87 8.10
N LEU A 301 -27.26 -18.79 8.98
CA LEU A 301 -26.28 -19.82 8.65
C LEU A 301 -26.79 -20.81 7.59
N TRP A 302 -28.07 -21.18 7.66
CA TRP A 302 -28.70 -22.08 6.69
C TRP A 302 -28.78 -21.48 5.28
N ARG A 303 -29.15 -20.19 5.16
CA ARG A 303 -29.12 -19.46 3.88
C ARG A 303 -27.70 -19.25 3.39
N PHE A 304 -26.77 -18.84 4.27
CA PHE A 304 -25.36 -18.66 3.92
C PHE A 304 -24.72 -19.94 3.37
N ALA A 305 -25.07 -21.09 3.94
CA ALA A 305 -24.65 -22.40 3.45
C ALA A 305 -25.11 -22.70 2.01
N ARG A 306 -26.14 -22.02 1.51
CA ARG A 306 -26.74 -22.20 0.17
C ARG A 306 -26.40 -21.08 -0.82
N MET A 307 -25.95 -19.93 -0.33
CA MET A 307 -25.46 -18.82 -1.17
C MET A 307 -24.35 -19.28 -2.13
N SER A 308 -24.47 -18.86 -3.39
CA SER A 308 -23.45 -19.04 -4.43
C SER A 308 -22.14 -18.32 -4.08
N PRO A 309 -21.00 -18.65 -4.73
CA PRO A 309 -19.74 -17.96 -4.49
C PRO A 309 -19.83 -16.43 -4.63
N THR A 310 -20.55 -15.93 -5.65
CA THR A 310 -20.76 -14.50 -5.87
C THR A 310 -21.58 -13.85 -4.74
N GLN A 311 -22.64 -14.51 -4.27
CA GLN A 311 -23.43 -14.06 -3.12
C GLN A 311 -22.61 -14.07 -1.82
N ARG A 312 -21.73 -15.06 -1.61
CA ARG A 312 -20.74 -15.07 -0.51
C ARG A 312 -19.60 -14.05 -0.70
N GLY A 313 -19.61 -13.29 -1.79
CA GLY A 313 -18.66 -12.21 -2.06
C GLY A 313 -17.35 -12.64 -2.71
N HIS A 314 -17.24 -13.84 -3.28
CA HIS A 314 -16.12 -14.18 -4.18
C HIS A 314 -16.23 -13.42 -5.51
N ASP A 315 -15.11 -12.91 -5.98
CA ASP A 315 -14.94 -12.53 -7.38
C ASP A 315 -14.70 -13.78 -8.24
N THR A 316 -15.76 -14.27 -8.88
CA THR A 316 -15.74 -15.45 -9.75
C THR A 316 -14.94 -15.25 -11.06
N THR A 317 -14.49 -14.02 -11.35
CA THR A 317 -13.65 -13.71 -12.51
C THR A 317 -12.14 -13.86 -12.21
N ALA A 318 -11.77 -14.11 -10.95
CA ALA A 318 -10.42 -14.45 -10.52
C ALA A 318 -10.38 -15.90 -9.98
N VAL A 319 -9.88 -16.84 -10.79
CA VAL A 319 -9.89 -18.28 -10.47
C VAL A 319 -8.52 -18.75 -9.98
N ARG A 320 -8.47 -19.45 -8.85
CA ARG A 320 -7.22 -19.93 -8.24
C ARG A 320 -6.56 -21.02 -9.10
N VAL A 321 -5.28 -20.84 -9.44
CA VAL A 321 -4.49 -21.77 -10.25
C VAL A 321 -3.83 -22.80 -9.33
N LEU A 322 -4.42 -23.99 -9.26
CA LEU A 322 -3.95 -25.06 -8.38
C LEU A 322 -2.70 -25.77 -8.95
N PRO A 323 -1.79 -26.26 -8.08
CA PRO A 323 -0.65 -27.09 -8.49
C PRO A 323 -1.06 -28.25 -9.40
N GLY A 324 -0.26 -28.52 -10.44
CA GLY A 324 -0.50 -29.60 -11.40
C GLY A 324 -1.52 -29.29 -12.52
N SER A 325 -2.30 -28.21 -12.39
CA SER A 325 -3.21 -27.74 -13.45
C SER A 325 -2.46 -27.34 -14.74
N ALA A 326 -3.19 -27.22 -15.87
CA ALA A 326 -2.60 -26.81 -17.14
C ALA A 326 -1.99 -25.41 -17.07
N ASP A 327 -2.68 -24.45 -16.45
CA ASP A 327 -2.19 -23.09 -16.24
C ASP A 327 -0.96 -23.09 -15.31
N TYR A 328 -0.96 -23.87 -14.23
CA TYR A 328 0.22 -24.00 -13.36
C TYR A 328 1.45 -24.53 -14.12
N LYS A 329 1.27 -25.54 -14.99
CA LYS A 329 2.34 -26.07 -15.85
C LYS A 329 2.88 -25.01 -16.82
N ILE A 330 2.02 -24.17 -17.38
CA ILE A 330 2.43 -23.02 -18.21
C ILE A 330 3.29 -22.06 -17.38
N MET A 331 2.87 -21.70 -16.16
CA MET A 331 3.63 -20.76 -15.30
C MET A 331 5.01 -21.33 -14.91
N GLN A 332 5.09 -22.60 -14.52
CA GLN A 332 6.37 -23.22 -14.13
C GLN A 332 7.36 -23.35 -15.30
N ALA A 333 6.89 -23.46 -16.54
CA ALA A 333 7.79 -23.51 -17.72
C ALA A 333 8.66 -22.24 -17.87
N TYR A 334 8.22 -21.08 -17.37
CA TYR A 334 9.02 -19.85 -17.40
C TYR A 334 10.15 -19.81 -16.35
N LYS A 335 10.14 -20.73 -15.36
CA LYS A 335 11.28 -20.95 -14.45
C LYS A 335 12.44 -21.68 -15.14
N THR A 336 12.14 -22.54 -16.12
CA THR A 336 13.11 -23.41 -16.81
C THR A 336 13.43 -22.99 -18.25
N ALA A 337 12.71 -21.99 -18.80
CA ALA A 337 13.04 -21.36 -20.07
C ALA A 337 14.52 -20.92 -20.12
N PRO A 338 15.20 -20.97 -21.28
CA PRO A 338 16.66 -20.89 -21.35
C PRO A 338 17.24 -19.67 -20.63
N LYS A 339 18.11 -19.93 -19.63
CA LYS A 339 19.07 -18.92 -19.18
C LYS A 339 19.91 -18.49 -20.38
N ALA A 340 20.22 -17.21 -20.46
CA ALA A 340 20.86 -16.58 -21.61
C ALA A 340 22.06 -17.38 -22.15
N ILE A 341 22.25 -17.32 -23.49
CA ILE A 341 23.56 -17.66 -24.07
C ILE A 341 24.57 -16.71 -23.40
N PRO A 342 25.67 -17.21 -22.76
CA PRO A 342 26.51 -16.39 -21.89
C PRO A 342 27.14 -15.12 -22.49
N SER A 343 27.06 -14.95 -23.81
CA SER A 343 27.63 -13.82 -24.56
C SER A 343 26.64 -12.69 -24.90
N LYS A 344 25.33 -12.82 -24.63
CA LYS A 344 24.35 -11.74 -24.88
C LYS A 344 23.22 -11.70 -23.83
N PRO A 345 22.98 -10.56 -23.16
CA PRO A 345 21.80 -10.41 -22.29
C PRO A 345 20.51 -10.48 -23.14
N ILE A 346 19.51 -11.19 -22.63
CA ILE A 346 18.17 -11.22 -23.22
C ILE A 346 17.48 -9.91 -22.81
N ILE A 347 17.37 -8.98 -23.76
CA ILE A 347 16.75 -7.67 -23.50
C ILE A 347 15.26 -7.86 -23.19
N GLY A 348 14.79 -7.28 -22.09
CA GLY A 348 13.42 -7.47 -21.60
C GLY A 348 13.18 -8.70 -20.73
N ASP A 349 14.23 -9.48 -20.39
CA ASP A 349 14.11 -10.65 -19.50
C ASP A 349 13.70 -10.27 -18.06
N HIS A 350 13.83 -9.00 -17.67
CA HIS A 350 13.41 -8.50 -16.36
C HIS A 350 11.93 -8.79 -16.06
N ALA A 351 11.06 -8.72 -17.07
CA ALA A 351 9.64 -9.05 -16.92
C ALA A 351 9.45 -10.54 -16.58
N ARG A 352 10.21 -11.44 -17.21
CA ARG A 352 10.20 -12.88 -16.89
C ARG A 352 10.76 -13.13 -15.49
N GLN A 353 11.84 -12.44 -15.10
CA GLN A 353 12.45 -12.57 -13.77
C GLN A 353 11.46 -12.18 -12.67
N LEU A 354 10.85 -10.99 -12.77
CA LEU A 354 9.81 -10.53 -11.84
C LEU A 354 8.59 -11.47 -11.81
N PHE A 355 8.18 -12.00 -12.97
CA PHE A 355 7.11 -13.01 -13.02
C PHE A 355 7.51 -14.28 -12.26
N VAL A 356 8.70 -14.82 -12.49
CA VAL A 356 9.21 -16.02 -11.81
C VAL A 356 9.35 -15.82 -10.30
N GLU A 357 9.85 -14.67 -9.87
CA GLU A 357 9.91 -14.27 -8.45
C GLU A 357 8.51 -14.24 -7.81
N SER A 358 7.47 -13.81 -8.54
CA SER A 358 6.09 -13.81 -8.06
C SER A 358 5.51 -15.23 -7.84
N LEU A 359 6.13 -16.27 -8.41
CA LEU A 359 5.68 -17.67 -8.28
C LEU A 359 6.24 -18.38 -7.03
N ASP A 360 7.06 -17.71 -6.22
CA ASP A 360 7.70 -18.31 -5.05
C ASP A 360 6.98 -17.93 -3.76
N GLY A 361 6.44 -18.94 -3.06
CA GLY A 361 5.79 -18.75 -1.76
C GLY A 361 4.50 -17.91 -1.79
N GLY A 362 3.78 -17.92 -2.92
CA GLY A 362 2.53 -17.18 -3.11
C GLY A 362 1.51 -17.95 -3.94
N GLN A 363 0.24 -17.54 -3.83
CA GLN A 363 -0.84 -18.12 -4.61
C GLN A 363 -0.79 -17.64 -6.07
N CYS A 364 -1.20 -18.52 -6.98
CA CYS A 364 -1.32 -18.21 -8.40
C CYS A 364 -2.80 -18.08 -8.79
N TRP A 365 -3.12 -17.17 -9.70
CA TRP A 365 -4.49 -16.86 -10.12
C TRP A 365 -4.59 -16.70 -11.64
N ARG A 366 -5.75 -17.06 -12.19
CA ARG A 366 -6.19 -16.76 -13.55
C ARG A 366 -7.21 -15.64 -13.46
N ILE A 367 -6.85 -14.45 -13.89
CA ILE A 367 -7.67 -13.25 -13.84
C ILE A 367 -8.28 -12.99 -15.23
N ARG A 368 -9.60 -12.82 -15.28
CA ARG A 368 -10.34 -12.32 -16.45
C ARG A 368 -10.39 -10.80 -16.43
N VAL A 369 -10.17 -10.16 -17.57
CA VAL A 369 -10.33 -8.71 -17.78
C VAL A 369 -11.37 -8.52 -18.87
N ASP A 370 -12.47 -7.88 -18.53
CA ASP A 370 -13.57 -7.63 -19.46
C ASP A 370 -13.35 -6.28 -20.17
N ASP A 371 -13.02 -6.36 -21.46
CA ASP A 371 -12.79 -5.22 -22.32
C ASP A 371 -13.97 -5.02 -23.27
N VAL A 372 -14.42 -3.77 -23.42
CA VAL A 372 -15.64 -3.44 -24.19
C VAL A 372 -15.48 -3.74 -25.67
N GLU A 373 -14.27 -3.59 -26.23
CA GLU A 373 -13.99 -3.80 -27.65
C GLU A 373 -13.47 -5.22 -27.93
N LYS A 374 -12.64 -5.74 -27.03
CA LYS A 374 -11.90 -7.01 -27.23
C LYS A 374 -12.56 -8.22 -26.58
N GLY A 375 -13.59 -8.00 -25.76
CA GLY A 375 -14.20 -9.05 -24.94
C GLY A 375 -13.26 -9.59 -23.86
N PRO A 376 -13.57 -10.76 -23.26
CA PRO A 376 -12.85 -11.27 -22.11
C PRO A 376 -11.42 -11.71 -22.44
N GLN A 377 -10.44 -11.00 -21.85
CA GLN A 377 -9.02 -11.35 -21.87
C GLN A 377 -8.65 -12.16 -20.62
N TYR A 378 -7.62 -13.02 -20.71
CA TYR A 378 -7.21 -13.89 -19.60
C TYR A 378 -5.71 -13.83 -19.30
N TYR A 379 -5.38 -13.65 -18.04
CA TYR A 379 -4.02 -13.48 -17.55
C TYR A 379 -3.71 -14.44 -16.41
N LEU A 380 -2.51 -15.03 -16.41
CA LEU A 380 -1.98 -15.76 -15.27
C LEU A 380 -1.07 -14.86 -14.44
N VAL A 381 -1.26 -14.84 -13.13
CA VAL A 381 -0.49 -14.03 -12.19
C VAL A 381 -0.04 -14.87 -11.00
N GLY A 382 1.15 -14.57 -10.47
CA GLY A 382 1.59 -15.08 -9.17
C GLY A 382 1.15 -14.15 -8.04
N LYS A 383 1.99 -14.03 -7.02
CA LYS A 383 1.84 -13.06 -5.93
C LYS A 383 1.78 -11.62 -6.46
N PRO A 384 0.92 -10.74 -5.89
CA PRO A 384 0.94 -9.31 -6.21
C PRO A 384 2.32 -8.68 -5.97
N HIS A 385 2.75 -7.84 -6.92
CA HIS A 385 3.93 -7.00 -6.79
C HIS A 385 3.67 -5.85 -5.78
N THR A 386 2.45 -5.28 -5.80
CA THR A 386 1.94 -4.38 -4.75
C THR A 386 0.48 -4.73 -4.39
N GLN A 387 0.06 -4.45 -3.15
CA GLN A 387 -1.29 -4.73 -2.63
C GLN A 387 -1.74 -3.74 -1.53
N ALA A 388 -2.69 -2.86 -1.86
CA ALA A 388 -3.21 -1.79 -1.01
C ALA A 388 -3.51 -2.27 0.41
N SER A 389 -2.85 -1.66 1.41
CA SER A 389 -3.21 -1.89 2.81
C SER A 389 -4.59 -1.30 3.08
N GLY A 390 -5.56 -2.12 3.47
CA GLY A 390 -6.85 -1.67 3.97
C GLY A 390 -8.05 -2.40 3.44
N LEU A 391 -9.16 -2.22 4.17
CA LEU A 391 -10.45 -2.80 3.82
C LEU A 391 -11.26 -1.83 2.96
N ALA A 392 -11.39 -0.56 3.35
CA ALA A 392 -12.06 0.47 2.54
C ALA A 392 -11.19 1.01 1.40
N GLY A 393 -11.86 1.61 0.41
CA GLY A 393 -11.24 2.28 -0.72
C GLY A 393 -10.76 1.31 -1.79
N ARG A 394 -9.68 1.69 -2.46
CA ARG A 394 -9.31 1.13 -3.77
C ARG A 394 -8.86 -0.33 -3.78
N GLY A 395 -8.37 -0.87 -2.67
CA GLY A 395 -7.97 -2.28 -2.59
C GLY A 395 -6.92 -2.75 -3.62
N THR A 396 -6.24 -1.81 -4.30
CA THR A 396 -5.42 -2.02 -5.50
C THR A 396 -4.39 -3.12 -5.36
N ARG A 397 -4.41 -4.11 -6.24
CA ARG A 397 -3.34 -5.08 -6.46
C ARG A 397 -2.70 -4.85 -7.82
N THR A 398 -1.40 -5.09 -7.91
CA THR A 398 -0.68 -5.04 -9.18
C THR A 398 0.13 -6.29 -9.40
N TYR A 399 0.22 -6.74 -10.65
CA TYR A 399 0.84 -8.01 -11.01
C TYR A 399 1.70 -7.86 -12.26
N VAL A 400 2.83 -8.56 -12.28
CA VAL A 400 3.41 -8.99 -13.56
C VAL A 400 2.56 -10.17 -14.03
N ALA A 401 1.96 -9.99 -15.20
CA ALA A 401 0.95 -10.89 -15.75
C ALA A 401 1.45 -11.58 -17.02
N LEU A 402 1.10 -12.85 -17.19
CA LEU A 402 1.32 -13.60 -18.42
C LEU A 402 0.00 -13.69 -19.20
N ASP A 403 -0.05 -13.10 -20.38
CA ASP A 403 -1.20 -13.19 -21.28
C ASP A 403 -1.37 -14.63 -21.79
N VAL A 404 -2.55 -15.19 -21.55
CA VAL A 404 -2.94 -16.53 -22.01
C VAL A 404 -4.22 -16.52 -22.85
N THR A 405 -4.68 -15.34 -23.29
CA THR A 405 -5.81 -15.18 -24.20
C THR A 405 -5.50 -15.83 -25.55
N HIS A 406 -4.32 -15.53 -26.10
CA HIS A 406 -3.83 -16.14 -27.33
C HIS A 406 -2.88 -17.31 -27.02
N ARG A 407 -3.37 -18.55 -27.21
CA ARG A 407 -2.65 -19.80 -26.86
C ARG A 407 -1.24 -19.93 -27.46
N THR A 408 -0.97 -19.27 -28.58
CA THR A 408 0.28 -19.38 -29.36
C THR A 408 1.29 -18.25 -29.12
N ARG A 409 0.87 -17.08 -28.60
CA ARG A 409 1.72 -15.90 -28.40
C ARG A 409 1.51 -15.30 -27.02
N ARG A 410 2.06 -15.97 -26.01
CA ARG A 410 2.07 -15.46 -24.63
C ARG A 410 3.12 -14.36 -24.49
N THR A 411 2.73 -13.24 -23.90
CA THR A 411 3.61 -12.10 -23.60
C THR A 411 3.40 -11.66 -22.16
N PHE A 412 4.41 -11.02 -21.58
CA PHE A 412 4.24 -10.34 -20.31
C PHE A 412 3.47 -9.03 -20.51
N ALA A 413 2.77 -8.63 -19.45
CA ALA A 413 2.02 -7.40 -19.30
C ALA A 413 2.03 -6.99 -17.82
N TYR A 414 1.57 -5.79 -17.52
CA TYR A 414 1.35 -5.34 -16.14
C TYR A 414 -0.15 -5.14 -15.91
N LEU A 415 -0.71 -5.82 -14.89
CA LEU A 415 -2.14 -5.83 -14.58
C LEU A 415 -2.38 -5.10 -13.25
N LYS A 416 -3.30 -4.14 -13.25
CA LYS A 416 -3.81 -3.40 -12.09
C LYS A 416 -5.27 -3.84 -11.84
N ASP A 417 -5.53 -4.34 -10.64
CA ASP A 417 -6.81 -4.87 -10.15
C ASP A 417 -7.26 -3.98 -8.99
N ALA A 418 -8.31 -3.16 -9.17
CA ALA A 418 -8.62 -2.08 -8.24
C ALA A 418 -10.12 -1.74 -8.18
N TRP A 419 -10.53 -1.12 -7.08
CA TRP A 419 -11.87 -0.59 -6.88
C TRP A 419 -11.85 0.90 -7.13
N ARG A 420 -12.31 1.34 -8.32
CA ARG A 420 -12.37 2.76 -8.65
C ARG A 420 -13.62 3.40 -8.03
N VAL A 421 -13.55 4.69 -7.72
CA VAL A 421 -14.75 5.46 -7.37
C VAL A 421 -15.61 5.60 -8.61
N ALA A 422 -16.87 5.19 -8.52
CA ALA A 422 -17.85 5.28 -9.60
C ALA A 422 -18.58 6.62 -9.51
N HIS A 423 -18.07 7.64 -10.19
CA HIS A 423 -18.63 8.99 -10.18
C HIS A 423 -18.56 9.61 -11.58
N LEU A 424 -19.57 10.40 -11.97
CA LEU A 424 -19.69 10.96 -13.33
C LEU A 424 -18.52 11.87 -13.75
N LYS A 425 -17.87 12.53 -12.77
CA LYS A 425 -16.66 13.37 -12.98
C LYS A 425 -15.33 12.61 -12.82
N ILE A 426 -15.33 11.27 -12.81
CA ILE A 426 -14.10 10.45 -12.74
C ILE A 426 -14.08 9.47 -13.90
N ASP A 427 -13.18 9.72 -14.85
CA ASP A 427 -12.90 8.81 -15.95
C ASP A 427 -12.19 7.52 -15.49
N GLN A 428 -12.32 6.47 -16.30
CA GLN A 428 -11.51 5.26 -16.15
C GLN A 428 -10.09 5.56 -16.64
N GLU A 429 -9.07 5.17 -15.86
CA GLU A 429 -7.66 5.34 -16.22
C GLU A 429 -7.34 4.78 -17.63
N GLY A 430 -7.99 3.69 -18.04
CA GLY A 430 -7.80 3.11 -19.37
C GLY A 430 -8.32 4.01 -20.50
N LYS A 431 -9.39 4.79 -20.30
CA LYS A 431 -9.83 5.80 -21.28
C LYS A 431 -8.81 6.94 -21.39
N ILE A 432 -8.22 7.35 -20.27
CA ILE A 432 -7.17 8.36 -20.23
C ILE A 432 -5.93 7.84 -20.99
N LEU A 433 -5.52 6.59 -20.76
CA LEU A 433 -4.44 5.94 -21.53
C LEU A 433 -4.79 5.78 -23.02
N GLN A 434 -6.05 5.46 -23.36
CA GLN A 434 -6.52 5.41 -24.76
C GLN A 434 -6.38 6.78 -25.44
N GLU A 435 -6.77 7.87 -24.77
CA GLU A 435 -6.57 9.24 -25.26
C GLU A 435 -5.08 9.58 -25.38
N LEU A 436 -4.24 9.24 -24.40
CA LEU A 436 -2.79 9.47 -24.43
C LEU A 436 -2.10 8.68 -25.56
N ASN A 437 -2.49 7.42 -25.78
CA ASN A 437 -1.92 6.56 -26.84
C ASN A 437 -2.50 6.84 -28.25
N SER A 438 -3.60 7.59 -28.36
CA SER A 438 -4.24 7.91 -29.65
C SER A 438 -3.38 8.80 -30.55
N ALA A 439 -3.52 8.64 -31.86
CA ALA A 439 -2.89 9.53 -32.86
C ALA A 439 -3.56 10.91 -32.95
N ASP A 440 -4.70 11.11 -32.29
CA ASP A 440 -5.49 12.35 -32.35
C ASP A 440 -4.80 13.52 -31.63
N LYS A 441 -5.31 14.73 -31.83
CA LYS A 441 -4.88 15.96 -31.14
C LYS A 441 -3.35 16.19 -31.15
N GLY A 442 -2.68 15.90 -32.27
CA GLY A 442 -1.22 16.09 -32.42
C GLY A 442 -0.36 14.87 -32.12
N GLY A 443 -0.94 13.67 -32.06
CA GLY A 443 -0.21 12.41 -31.99
C GLY A 443 -0.21 11.75 -30.60
N PRO A 444 0.34 10.52 -30.50
CA PRO A 444 0.47 9.83 -29.23
C PRO A 444 1.43 10.58 -28.30
N VAL A 445 1.20 10.42 -27.00
CA VAL A 445 2.14 10.84 -25.95
C VAL A 445 3.19 9.75 -25.80
N SER A 446 4.46 10.16 -25.78
CA SER A 446 5.61 9.29 -25.54
C SER A 446 5.81 9.02 -24.05
N ASN A 447 6.58 7.97 -23.74
CA ASN A 447 7.00 7.64 -22.36
C ASN A 447 5.84 7.52 -21.36
N VAL A 448 4.66 7.06 -21.81
CA VAL A 448 3.52 6.62 -20.97
C VAL A 448 3.21 5.15 -21.27
N PRO A 449 2.54 4.41 -20.36
CA PRO A 449 2.13 3.03 -20.63
C PRO A 449 1.26 2.89 -21.88
N THR A 450 1.45 1.80 -22.61
CA THR A 450 0.59 1.42 -23.73
C THR A 450 -0.56 0.56 -23.23
N LEU A 451 -1.79 1.05 -23.35
CA LEU A 451 -3.01 0.32 -23.02
C LEU A 451 -3.11 -1.00 -23.82
N ARG A 452 -3.29 -2.12 -23.12
CA ARG A 452 -3.63 -3.41 -23.73
C ARG A 452 -5.13 -3.67 -23.69
N CYS A 453 -5.74 -3.61 -22.52
CA CYS A 453 -7.17 -3.79 -22.33
C CYS A 453 -7.61 -3.26 -20.96
N HIS A 454 -8.87 -2.85 -20.81
CA HIS A 454 -9.40 -2.43 -19.51
C HIS A 454 -10.93 -2.49 -19.44
N GLY A 455 -11.47 -2.50 -18.23
CA GLY A 455 -12.91 -2.33 -18.02
C GLY A 455 -13.34 -2.51 -16.56
N ASP A 456 -14.62 -2.19 -16.33
CA ASP A 456 -15.29 -2.52 -15.07
C ASP A 456 -15.62 -4.02 -15.05
N VAL A 457 -15.47 -4.68 -13.91
CA VAL A 457 -15.91 -6.08 -13.76
C VAL A 457 -17.42 -6.10 -13.54
N GLU A 458 -18.13 -6.84 -14.40
CA GLU A 458 -19.59 -6.88 -14.44
C GLU A 458 -20.21 -7.32 -13.10
N GLY A 459 -21.26 -6.63 -12.66
CA GLY A 459 -21.97 -6.91 -11.39
C GLY A 459 -21.21 -6.58 -10.11
N GLN A 460 -19.96 -6.10 -10.16
CA GLN A 460 -19.12 -5.91 -8.96
C GLN A 460 -19.07 -4.45 -8.52
N VAL A 461 -20.10 -4.05 -7.76
CA VAL A 461 -20.25 -2.72 -7.12
C VAL A 461 -20.41 -2.90 -5.61
N THR A 462 -19.94 -1.94 -4.82
CA THR A 462 -20.21 -1.90 -3.37
C THR A 462 -21.68 -1.61 -3.09
N ALA A 463 -22.18 -2.00 -1.92
CA ALA A 463 -23.59 -1.83 -1.53
C ALA A 463 -23.78 -0.96 -0.28
N SER A 464 -22.73 -0.75 0.53
CA SER A 464 -22.84 0.01 1.79
C SER A 464 -23.42 1.42 1.62
N GLN A 465 -23.11 2.10 0.51
CA GLN A 465 -23.66 3.44 0.25
C GLN A 465 -25.16 3.45 -0.05
N ASP A 466 -25.70 2.38 -0.64
CA ASP A 466 -27.12 2.27 -0.98
C ASP A 466 -27.95 2.06 0.30
N VAL A 467 -27.39 1.34 1.28
CA VAL A 467 -27.93 1.22 2.65
C VAL A 467 -27.94 2.57 3.37
N TRP A 468 -26.87 3.38 3.22
CA TRP A 468 -26.84 4.72 3.80
C TRP A 468 -27.94 5.60 3.20
N GLU A 469 -28.11 5.59 1.87
CA GLU A 469 -29.14 6.38 1.19
C GLU A 469 -30.55 5.92 1.57
N MET A 470 -30.80 4.63 1.73
CA MET A 470 -32.09 4.16 2.26
C MET A 470 -32.41 4.73 3.65
N LYS A 471 -31.41 4.76 4.55
CA LYS A 471 -31.60 5.12 5.96
C LYS A 471 -31.61 6.64 6.21
N PHE A 472 -30.82 7.39 5.46
CA PHE A 472 -30.58 8.82 5.67
C PHE A 472 -30.97 9.71 4.47
N GLY A 473 -31.39 9.11 3.35
CA GLY A 473 -31.84 9.81 2.16
C GLY A 473 -33.00 10.76 2.45
N GLY A 474 -33.05 11.88 1.72
CA GLY A 474 -34.04 12.94 1.92
C GLY A 474 -33.83 13.81 3.18
N GLN A 475 -32.90 13.46 4.09
CA GLN A 475 -32.61 14.28 5.29
C GLN A 475 -31.66 15.46 5.04
N GLY A 476 -31.20 15.66 3.79
CA GLY A 476 -30.28 16.74 3.41
C GLY A 476 -28.83 16.53 3.89
N LEU A 477 -28.50 15.34 4.38
CA LEU A 477 -27.14 14.94 4.73
C LEU A 477 -26.36 14.53 3.47
N GLU A 478 -25.05 14.74 3.46
CA GLU A 478 -24.16 14.24 2.39
C GLU A 478 -23.66 12.83 2.75
N CYS A 479 -23.72 11.88 1.81
CA CYS A 479 -23.26 10.52 2.03
C CYS A 479 -21.72 10.47 2.21
N PRO A 480 -21.19 9.99 3.36
CA PRO A 480 -19.75 9.84 3.57
C PRO A 480 -19.17 8.63 2.82
N LEU A 481 -20.03 7.75 2.32
CA LEU A 481 -19.66 6.54 1.58
C LEU A 481 -19.56 6.84 0.09
N LYS A 482 -18.59 6.21 -0.57
CA LYS A 482 -18.37 6.36 -2.03
C LYS A 482 -18.73 5.04 -2.71
N THR A 483 -19.56 5.09 -3.74
CA THR A 483 -19.78 3.95 -4.64
C THR A 483 -18.44 3.56 -5.26
N HIS A 484 -17.99 2.33 -5.00
CA HIS A 484 -16.83 1.76 -5.67
C HIS A 484 -17.26 0.65 -6.62
N ARG A 485 -16.62 0.59 -7.78
CA ARG A 485 -16.81 -0.47 -8.77
C ARG A 485 -15.48 -1.16 -9.04
N HIS A 486 -15.50 -2.48 -9.11
CA HIS A 486 -14.31 -3.27 -9.40
C HIS A 486 -13.89 -3.02 -10.86
N TYR A 487 -12.60 -2.84 -11.09
CA TYR A 487 -12.04 -2.33 -12.32
C TYR A 487 -10.65 -2.93 -12.57
N ARG A 488 -10.39 -3.29 -13.83
CA ARG A 488 -9.11 -3.86 -14.26
C ARG A 488 -8.52 -3.08 -15.41
N LEU A 489 -7.22 -2.91 -15.36
CA LEU A 489 -6.40 -2.27 -16.39
C LEU A 489 -5.18 -3.15 -16.67
N VAL A 490 -4.86 -3.35 -17.95
CA VAL A 490 -3.64 -4.02 -18.38
C VAL A 490 -2.89 -3.13 -19.37
N VAL A 491 -1.59 -2.98 -19.14
CA VAL A 491 -0.65 -2.26 -20.01
C VAL A 491 0.46 -3.18 -20.48
N ASN A 492 1.09 -2.86 -21.61
CA ASN A 492 2.12 -3.71 -22.21
C ASN A 492 3.42 -3.77 -21.40
N GLU A 493 3.82 -2.65 -20.81
CA GLU A 493 5.13 -2.45 -20.25
C GLU A 493 5.20 -2.91 -18.79
N VAL A 494 6.15 -3.80 -18.48
CA VAL A 494 6.52 -4.14 -17.11
C VAL A 494 7.68 -3.24 -16.70
N GLY A 495 7.39 -2.23 -15.88
CA GLY A 495 8.39 -1.29 -15.38
C GLY A 495 9.19 -1.81 -14.17
N LEU A 496 10.36 -1.22 -13.96
CA LEU A 496 11.17 -1.32 -12.74
C LEU A 496 10.94 -0.06 -11.88
N PRO A 497 11.01 -0.13 -10.54
CA PRO A 497 10.87 1.06 -9.70
C PRO A 497 12.03 2.05 -9.92
N LEU A 498 11.74 3.36 -9.79
CA LEU A 498 12.69 4.45 -10.03
C LEU A 498 14.02 4.28 -9.26
N ASN A 499 13.97 3.77 -8.03
CA ASN A 499 15.16 3.54 -7.22
C ASN A 499 16.14 2.48 -7.76
N ARG A 500 15.85 1.84 -8.91
CA ARG A 500 16.80 1.01 -9.67
C ARG A 500 17.57 1.81 -10.74
N PHE A 501 17.63 3.13 -10.65
CA PHE A 501 18.62 3.92 -11.40
C PHE A 501 20.06 3.50 -11.05
N LYS A 502 21.02 3.73 -11.95
CA LYS A 502 22.43 3.33 -11.82
C LYS A 502 23.29 4.40 -11.14
N ASN A 503 23.17 5.64 -11.63
CA ASN A 503 23.90 6.82 -11.18
C ASN A 503 23.02 8.08 -11.35
N ALA A 504 23.44 9.23 -10.83
CA ALA A 504 22.64 10.46 -10.89
C ALA A 504 22.43 10.96 -12.33
N CYS A 505 23.37 10.72 -13.24
CA CYS A 505 23.20 11.03 -14.66
C CYS A 505 22.00 10.27 -15.27
N GLU A 506 21.89 8.95 -15.04
CA GLU A 506 20.71 8.18 -15.46
C GLU A 506 19.44 8.69 -14.75
N LEU A 507 19.52 9.09 -13.48
CA LEU A 507 18.38 9.67 -12.76
C LEU A 507 17.88 10.97 -13.41
N VAL A 508 18.76 11.91 -13.75
CA VAL A 508 18.39 13.17 -14.43
C VAL A 508 17.80 12.88 -15.82
N GLY A 509 18.39 11.97 -16.59
CA GLY A 509 17.86 11.55 -17.90
C GLY A 509 16.48 10.88 -17.81
N LEU A 510 16.19 10.14 -16.73
CA LEU A 510 14.84 9.60 -16.49
C LEU A 510 13.80 10.70 -16.21
N PHE A 511 14.20 11.83 -15.62
CA PHE A 511 13.31 12.97 -15.41
C PHE A 511 13.04 13.76 -16.70
N VAL A 512 13.99 13.81 -17.65
CA VAL A 512 13.75 14.34 -19.01
C VAL A 512 12.59 13.59 -19.66
N PHE A 513 12.64 12.26 -19.74
CA PHE A 513 11.57 11.45 -20.34
C PHE A 513 10.21 11.64 -19.66
N CYS A 514 10.19 11.95 -18.36
CA CYS A 514 8.98 12.27 -17.60
C CYS A 514 8.43 13.67 -17.93
N LEU A 515 9.31 14.67 -18.05
CA LEU A 515 8.97 16.04 -18.48
C LEU A 515 8.43 16.05 -19.92
N GLU A 516 9.02 15.25 -20.81
CA GLU A 516 8.50 15.02 -22.17
C GLU A 516 7.09 14.42 -22.12
N ALA A 517 6.88 13.32 -21.40
CA ALA A 517 5.57 12.67 -21.27
C ALA A 517 4.48 13.64 -20.77
N HIS A 518 4.78 14.38 -19.70
CA HIS A 518 3.83 15.33 -19.10
C HIS A 518 3.59 16.54 -20.01
N GLY A 519 4.65 17.08 -20.62
CA GLY A 519 4.56 18.20 -21.54
C GLY A 519 3.81 17.87 -22.83
N GLU A 520 3.96 16.65 -23.35
CA GLU A 520 3.17 16.15 -24.47
C GLU A 520 1.70 15.92 -24.07
N ALA A 521 1.44 15.29 -22.92
CA ALA A 521 0.07 15.11 -22.39
C ALA A 521 -0.66 16.45 -22.19
N TYR A 522 0.02 17.45 -21.65
CA TYR A 522 -0.53 18.79 -21.48
C TYR A 522 -0.74 19.48 -22.83
N LYS A 523 0.30 19.63 -23.66
CA LYS A 523 0.24 20.41 -24.92
C LYS A 523 -0.66 19.77 -25.99
N ARG A 524 -0.71 18.43 -26.06
CA ARG A 524 -1.47 17.69 -27.08
C ARG A 524 -2.86 17.28 -26.60
N LYS A 525 -2.97 16.74 -25.38
CA LYS A 525 -4.23 16.16 -24.87
C LYS A 525 -4.97 17.05 -23.87
N GLY A 526 -4.33 18.13 -23.38
CA GLY A 526 -4.90 19.03 -22.40
C GLY A 526 -4.96 18.45 -20.98
N LEU A 527 -4.11 17.46 -20.66
CA LEU A 527 -4.14 16.69 -19.40
C LEU A 527 -2.98 17.07 -18.46
N ILE A 528 -3.28 17.16 -17.16
CA ILE A 528 -2.30 17.22 -16.06
C ILE A 528 -2.39 15.95 -15.21
N HIS A 529 -1.28 15.48 -14.64
CA HIS A 529 -1.18 14.18 -13.97
C HIS A 529 -1.64 14.20 -12.50
N ARG A 530 -1.31 15.25 -11.74
CA ARG A 530 -1.76 15.49 -10.35
C ARG A 530 -1.30 14.48 -9.28
N ASP A 531 -0.37 13.58 -9.61
CA ASP A 531 0.23 12.64 -8.65
C ASP A 531 1.64 12.19 -9.09
N ILE A 532 2.53 13.15 -9.34
CA ILE A 532 3.94 12.83 -9.57
C ILE A 532 4.55 12.24 -8.30
N SER A 533 4.99 10.98 -8.35
CA SER A 533 5.50 10.25 -7.20
C SER A 533 6.55 9.19 -7.58
N ALA A 534 7.30 8.71 -6.58
CA ALA A 534 8.30 7.65 -6.77
C ALA A 534 7.73 6.29 -7.22
N GLY A 535 6.42 6.07 -7.09
CA GLY A 535 5.72 4.89 -7.61
C GLY A 535 5.27 5.03 -9.06
N ASN A 536 5.13 6.27 -9.54
CA ASN A 536 4.47 6.62 -10.80
C ASN A 536 5.47 6.92 -11.93
N ILE A 537 6.76 7.11 -11.62
CA ILE A 537 7.84 7.09 -12.61
C ILE A 537 8.52 5.72 -12.55
N LEU A 538 8.43 4.96 -13.64
CA LEU A 538 9.01 3.62 -13.77
C LEU A 538 10.16 3.61 -14.78
N ILE A 539 11.19 2.80 -14.53
CA ILE A 539 12.28 2.57 -15.51
C ILE A 539 11.89 1.39 -16.40
N TYR A 540 11.85 1.59 -17.71
CA TYR A 540 11.54 0.56 -18.69
C TYR A 540 12.77 0.21 -19.54
N PRO A 541 13.40 -0.96 -19.33
CA PRO A 541 14.39 -1.52 -20.23
C PRO A 541 13.73 -1.98 -21.53
N LYS A 542 14.13 -1.40 -22.66
CA LYS A 542 13.64 -1.76 -24.00
C LYS A 542 14.78 -1.97 -25.01
N PRO A 543 14.62 -2.87 -25.99
CA PRO A 543 15.59 -3.03 -27.07
C PRO A 543 15.51 -1.85 -28.03
N MET A 544 16.66 -1.25 -28.34
CA MET A 544 16.80 -0.23 -29.38
C MET A 544 17.86 -0.66 -30.39
N GLN A 545 17.56 -0.55 -31.68
CA GLN A 545 18.55 -0.71 -32.73
C GLN A 545 19.41 0.56 -32.80
N THR A 546 20.73 0.41 -32.76
CA THR A 546 21.65 1.50 -33.08
C THR A 546 21.71 1.71 -34.60
N PRO A 547 22.17 2.87 -35.09
CA PRO A 547 22.37 3.11 -36.54
C PRO A 547 23.29 2.08 -37.23
N GLY A 548 24.14 1.38 -36.46
CA GLY A 548 24.98 0.27 -36.95
C GLY A 548 24.33 -1.12 -36.89
N GLY A 549 23.00 -1.22 -36.72
CA GLY A 549 22.25 -2.47 -36.71
C GLY A 549 22.42 -3.34 -35.45
N GLN A 550 23.14 -2.87 -34.44
CA GLN A 550 23.28 -3.59 -33.17
C GLN A 550 22.07 -3.29 -32.27
N VAL A 551 21.41 -4.32 -31.73
CA VAL A 551 20.40 -4.12 -30.68
C VAL A 551 21.11 -3.93 -29.34
N ARG A 552 20.80 -2.85 -28.63
CA ARG A 552 21.24 -2.59 -27.25
C ARG A 552 20.02 -2.38 -26.35
N GLU A 553 20.17 -2.68 -25.07
CA GLU A 553 19.18 -2.28 -24.07
C GLU A 553 19.32 -0.78 -23.77
N VAL A 554 18.21 -0.05 -23.86
CA VAL A 554 18.09 1.34 -23.41
C VAL A 554 17.08 1.38 -22.28
N ARG A 555 17.36 2.16 -21.24
CA ARG A 555 16.46 2.34 -20.09
C ARG A 555 15.85 3.73 -20.19
N VAL A 556 14.55 3.78 -20.42
CA VAL A 556 13.76 5.03 -20.50
C VAL A 556 12.83 5.12 -19.29
N ALA A 557 12.24 6.30 -19.04
CA ALA A 557 11.16 6.40 -18.06
C ALA A 557 9.80 6.05 -18.70
N LEU A 558 8.86 5.65 -17.85
CA LEU A 558 7.43 5.63 -18.12
C LEU A 558 6.73 6.40 -17.00
N LEU A 559 5.95 7.41 -17.34
CA LEU A 559 5.06 8.11 -16.43
C LEU A 559 3.70 7.37 -16.41
N ALA A 560 3.38 6.74 -15.29
CA ALA A 560 2.29 5.78 -15.10
C ALA A 560 1.34 6.20 -13.96
N ASP A 561 0.20 5.52 -13.86
CA ASP A 561 -0.92 5.82 -12.93
C ASP A 561 -1.61 7.17 -13.18
N TRP A 562 -2.20 7.30 -14.38
CA TRP A 562 -2.92 8.50 -14.83
C TRP A 562 -4.34 8.65 -14.26
N GLU A 563 -4.71 7.89 -13.22
CA GLU A 563 -6.08 7.83 -12.71
C GLU A 563 -6.57 9.12 -12.04
N LEU A 564 -5.65 9.96 -11.56
CA LEU A 564 -5.94 11.27 -10.95
C LEU A 564 -5.85 12.42 -11.96
N ALA A 565 -5.52 12.11 -13.22
CA ALA A 565 -5.35 13.11 -14.25
C ALA A 565 -6.67 13.85 -14.53
N LYS A 566 -6.56 15.12 -14.93
CA LYS A 566 -7.71 15.96 -15.24
C LYS A 566 -7.40 16.90 -16.39
N ARG A 567 -8.43 17.34 -17.12
CA ARG A 567 -8.28 18.33 -18.18
C ARG A 567 -8.08 19.74 -17.61
N VAL A 568 -7.38 20.56 -18.40
CA VAL A 568 -7.08 21.96 -18.08
C VAL A 568 -8.31 22.84 -18.29
N ASP A 569 -9.12 22.55 -19.31
CA ASP A 569 -10.29 23.35 -19.70
C ASP A 569 -11.61 22.91 -19.04
N ASP A 570 -11.55 22.01 -18.05
CA ASP A 570 -12.70 21.68 -17.21
C ASP A 570 -13.03 22.85 -16.26
N ASP A 571 -13.81 23.82 -16.75
CA ASP A 571 -14.35 24.96 -15.98
C ASP A 571 -15.37 24.49 -14.91
N ASP A 572 -14.84 24.05 -13.77
CA ASP A 572 -15.58 23.53 -12.62
C ASP A 572 -16.16 24.67 -11.74
N ASP A 573 -16.91 25.58 -12.36
CA ASP A 573 -17.45 26.80 -11.70
C ASP A 573 -18.86 26.63 -11.10
N ASN A 574 -19.46 25.43 -11.18
CA ASN A 574 -20.85 25.20 -10.75
C ASN A 574 -21.14 23.81 -10.15
N GLY A 575 -20.24 23.29 -9.29
CA GLY A 575 -20.58 22.10 -8.50
C GLY A 575 -19.73 21.93 -7.23
N PRO A 576 -20.23 21.19 -6.22
CA PRO A 576 -19.43 20.83 -5.06
C PRO A 576 -18.17 20.10 -5.52
N ARG A 577 -17.02 20.70 -5.24
CA ARG A 577 -15.70 20.15 -5.56
C ARG A 577 -15.49 18.92 -4.69
N GLN A 578 -14.81 17.88 -5.20
CA GLN A 578 -14.43 16.76 -4.33
C GLN A 578 -13.63 17.29 -3.15
N PRO A 579 -14.08 17.10 -1.88
CA PRO A 579 -13.46 17.76 -0.72
C PRO A 579 -12.03 17.27 -0.43
N ASP A 580 -11.64 16.13 -1.01
CA ASP A 580 -10.38 15.45 -0.74
C ASP A 580 -9.22 16.02 -1.57
N ARG A 581 -8.18 16.49 -0.88
CA ARG A 581 -6.85 16.76 -1.47
C ARG A 581 -6.30 15.49 -2.13
N THR A 582 -6.21 15.50 -3.45
CA THR A 582 -5.64 14.43 -4.30
C THR A 582 -4.12 14.51 -4.40
N GLY A 583 -3.45 13.37 -4.53
CA GLY A 583 -2.00 13.27 -4.75
C GLY A 583 -1.20 12.89 -3.49
N THR A 584 0.02 12.42 -3.69
CA THR A 584 0.92 11.90 -2.65
C THR A 584 1.52 13.05 -1.82
N TRP A 585 1.21 13.11 -0.51
CA TRP A 585 1.59 14.21 0.41
C TRP A 585 3.06 14.67 0.30
N GLN A 586 3.97 13.70 0.28
CA GLN A 586 5.42 13.95 0.30
C GLN A 586 5.88 14.75 -0.93
N PHE A 587 5.22 14.56 -2.09
CA PHE A 587 5.58 15.21 -3.34
C PHE A 587 4.69 16.40 -3.67
N LEU A 588 3.46 16.47 -3.14
CA LEU A 588 2.58 17.64 -3.33
C LEU A 588 3.26 18.97 -2.98
N SER A 589 2.93 19.98 -3.78
CA SER A 589 3.45 21.34 -3.67
C SER A 589 3.14 21.96 -2.30
N ALA A 590 4.05 22.79 -1.79
CA ALA A 590 3.84 23.46 -0.50
C ALA A 590 2.57 24.34 -0.53
N ASN A 591 2.25 24.95 -1.67
CA ASN A 591 1.03 25.74 -1.87
C ASN A 591 -0.26 24.89 -1.85
N ALA A 592 -0.31 23.73 -2.53
CA ALA A 592 -1.47 22.83 -2.46
C ALA A 592 -1.62 22.19 -1.06
N LEU A 593 -0.51 21.95 -0.37
CA LEU A 593 -0.50 21.52 1.03
C LEU A 593 -0.96 22.64 1.99
N SER A 594 -0.74 23.92 1.69
CA SER A 594 -1.29 25.04 2.46
C SER A 594 -2.77 25.31 2.19
N HIS A 595 -3.27 24.97 1.00
CA HIS A 595 -4.62 25.32 0.57
C HIS A 595 -5.37 24.06 0.09
N PRO A 596 -6.05 23.31 0.98
CA PRO A 596 -6.69 22.03 0.65
C PRO A 596 -7.66 22.06 -0.54
N SER A 597 -8.33 23.19 -0.76
CA SER A 597 -9.30 23.43 -1.83
C SER A 597 -8.70 24.03 -3.11
N LYS A 598 -7.38 24.22 -3.17
CA LYS A 598 -6.67 24.76 -4.34
C LYS A 598 -6.71 23.75 -5.50
N ARG A 599 -6.97 24.25 -6.71
CA ARG A 599 -6.80 23.49 -7.95
C ARG A 599 -5.31 23.16 -8.16
N ILE A 600 -5.00 21.88 -8.40
CA ILE A 600 -3.68 21.45 -8.86
C ILE A 600 -3.51 21.94 -10.29
N MET A 601 -2.40 22.61 -10.57
CA MET A 601 -2.02 23.18 -11.87
C MET A 601 -0.67 22.59 -12.31
N VAL A 602 -0.23 22.91 -13.53
CA VAL A 602 1.07 22.48 -14.08
C VAL A 602 2.21 22.75 -13.10
N GLN A 603 2.25 23.94 -12.52
CA GLN A 603 3.30 24.38 -11.60
C GLN A 603 3.41 23.51 -10.35
N ASP A 604 2.31 22.91 -9.89
CA ASP A 604 2.32 22.00 -8.74
C ASP A 604 2.94 20.64 -9.12
N ASP A 605 2.64 20.11 -10.30
CA ASP A 605 3.26 18.88 -10.82
C ASP A 605 4.77 19.09 -11.08
N MET A 606 5.17 20.29 -11.53
CA MET A 606 6.58 20.66 -11.69
C MET A 606 7.31 20.79 -10.34
N GLU A 607 6.69 21.36 -9.31
CA GLU A 607 7.24 21.34 -7.94
C GLU A 607 7.32 19.91 -7.40
N SER A 608 6.38 19.04 -7.77
CA SER A 608 6.37 17.64 -7.36
C SER A 608 7.53 16.84 -7.98
N LEU A 609 7.94 17.18 -9.20
CA LEU A 609 9.19 16.68 -9.80
C LEU A 609 10.42 17.13 -9.00
N PHE A 610 10.51 18.40 -8.58
CA PHE A 610 11.60 18.86 -7.71
C PHE A 610 11.66 18.05 -6.40
N HIS A 611 10.53 17.91 -5.71
CA HIS A 611 10.45 17.14 -4.45
C HIS A 611 10.86 15.68 -4.66
N LEU A 612 10.45 15.07 -5.77
CA LEU A 612 10.82 13.70 -6.11
C LEU A 612 12.31 13.54 -6.46
N LEU A 613 12.93 14.52 -7.14
CA LEU A 613 14.38 14.50 -7.41
C LEU A 613 15.17 14.62 -6.10
N LEU A 614 14.82 15.58 -5.25
CA LEU A 614 15.40 15.76 -3.91
C LEU A 614 15.30 14.47 -3.08
N TYR A 615 14.15 13.83 -3.15
CA TYR A 615 13.84 12.59 -2.44
C TYR A 615 14.71 11.40 -2.87
N GLN A 616 14.99 11.25 -4.17
CA GLN A 616 15.92 10.22 -4.65
C GLN A 616 17.36 10.59 -4.30
N ALA A 617 17.76 11.85 -4.46
CA ALA A 617 19.11 12.32 -4.16
C ALA A 617 19.49 12.14 -2.68
N ILE A 618 18.65 12.55 -1.73
CA ILE A 618 18.91 12.43 -0.29
C ILE A 618 18.94 10.97 0.21
N ARG A 619 18.37 10.02 -0.54
CA ARG A 619 18.41 8.60 -0.19
C ARG A 619 19.59 7.86 -0.78
N TYR A 620 20.14 8.33 -1.90
CA TYR A 620 21.03 7.53 -2.74
C TYR A 620 22.31 8.23 -3.21
N LEU A 621 22.57 9.50 -2.84
CA LEU A 621 23.80 10.22 -3.19
C LEU A 621 24.58 10.71 -1.95
N PRO A 622 25.91 10.95 -2.04
CA PRO A 622 26.70 11.50 -0.93
C PRO A 622 26.31 12.95 -0.59
N HIS A 623 26.22 13.31 0.70
CA HIS A 623 25.72 14.62 1.15
C HIS A 623 26.04 14.93 2.63
N ASN A 624 25.94 16.20 3.06
CA ASN A 624 26.15 16.60 4.48
C ASN A 624 24.99 16.29 5.44
N CYS A 625 23.87 15.71 5.00
CA CYS A 625 22.78 15.34 5.90
C CYS A 625 23.06 14.00 6.63
N PHE A 626 23.62 14.04 7.84
CA PHE A 626 23.95 12.82 8.60
C PHE A 626 22.74 12.09 9.21
N ASP A 627 21.60 12.75 9.38
CA ASP A 627 20.34 12.14 9.83
C ASP A 627 19.26 12.26 8.74
N VAL A 628 19.36 11.36 7.75
CA VAL A 628 18.39 11.30 6.64
C VAL A 628 16.98 10.94 7.13
N GLY A 629 16.86 10.13 8.19
CA GLY A 629 15.56 9.81 8.78
C GLY A 629 14.85 11.07 9.25
N ARG A 630 15.50 11.85 10.12
CA ARG A 630 14.96 13.11 10.62
C ARG A 630 14.74 14.14 9.51
N PHE A 631 15.55 14.15 8.45
CA PHE A 631 15.31 15.02 7.31
C PHE A 631 14.02 14.68 6.55
N ILE A 632 13.77 13.38 6.28
CA ILE A 632 12.49 12.96 5.67
C ILE A 632 11.32 13.31 6.62
N GLU A 633 11.49 13.12 7.93
CA GLU A 633 10.48 13.47 8.96
C GLU A 633 10.09 14.94 8.94
N GLU A 634 11.07 15.84 9.02
CA GLU A 634 10.81 17.28 9.13
C GLU A 634 10.42 17.92 7.78
N TYR A 635 10.93 17.40 6.64
CA TYR A 635 10.74 18.00 5.31
C TYR A 635 9.59 17.37 4.52
N PHE A 636 9.61 16.05 4.33
CA PHE A 636 8.65 15.35 3.45
C PHE A 636 7.38 14.97 4.21
N ASP A 637 7.55 14.50 5.45
CA ASP A 637 6.45 14.04 6.29
C ASP A 637 5.94 15.11 7.29
N GLY A 638 6.62 16.26 7.32
CA GLY A 638 6.27 17.41 8.15
C GLY A 638 4.93 18.04 7.78
N TYR A 639 4.20 18.50 8.81
CA TYR A 639 2.86 19.09 8.68
C TYR A 639 2.59 20.11 9.78
N ALA A 640 1.55 20.93 9.60
CA ALA A 640 0.91 21.71 10.65
C ALA A 640 -0.57 21.32 10.75
N GLU A 641 -1.16 21.39 11.96
CA GLU A 641 -2.60 21.15 12.16
C GLU A 641 -3.30 22.45 12.55
N LEU A 642 -4.38 22.79 11.84
CA LEU A 642 -5.23 23.95 12.11
C LEU A 642 -6.70 23.54 12.01
N ASN A 643 -7.43 23.57 13.14
CA ASN A 643 -8.84 23.18 13.22
C ASN A 643 -9.12 21.78 12.60
N GLY A 644 -8.28 20.78 12.91
CA GLY A 644 -8.34 19.42 12.33
C GLY A 644 -7.96 19.33 10.85
N THR A 645 -7.69 20.45 10.18
CA THR A 645 -7.20 20.51 8.79
C THR A 645 -5.68 20.46 8.78
N TYR A 646 -5.14 19.66 7.88
CA TYR A 646 -3.71 19.40 7.79
C TYR A 646 -3.03 20.18 6.67
N LEU A 647 -2.05 20.99 7.07
CA LEU A 647 -1.33 21.93 6.24
C LEU A 647 0.15 21.54 6.12
N VAL A 648 0.86 22.17 5.18
CA VAL A 648 2.28 21.94 4.92
C VAL A 648 3.15 22.06 6.17
N GLY A 649 4.21 21.26 6.26
CA GLY A 649 5.27 21.41 7.27
C GLY A 649 6.14 22.64 7.04
N GLU A 650 6.64 23.22 8.13
CA GLU A 650 7.43 24.46 8.12
C GLU A 650 8.67 24.35 7.21
N LYS A 651 9.43 23.25 7.28
CA LYS A 651 10.66 23.08 6.50
C LYS A 651 10.43 23.11 4.99
N LYS A 652 9.39 22.42 4.50
CA LYS A 652 9.05 22.41 3.06
C LYS A 652 8.65 23.80 2.59
N MET A 653 7.76 24.49 3.33
CA MET A 653 7.35 25.86 3.01
C MET A 653 8.54 26.83 3.04
N ASN A 654 9.37 26.80 4.08
CA ASN A 654 10.56 27.65 4.18
C ASN A 654 11.57 27.38 3.07
N ALA A 655 11.71 26.14 2.59
CA ALA A 655 12.62 25.84 1.49
C ALA A 655 12.14 26.42 0.15
N MET A 656 10.83 26.31 -0.14
CA MET A 656 10.23 26.95 -1.31
C MET A 656 10.28 28.48 -1.20
N TRP A 657 10.00 29.03 -0.01
CA TRP A 657 10.01 30.47 0.23
C TRP A 657 11.40 31.11 0.12
N ASN A 658 12.45 30.41 0.53
CA ASN A 658 13.81 30.96 0.56
C ASN A 658 14.71 30.46 -0.58
N GLY A 659 14.25 29.52 -1.41
CA GLY A 659 15.08 28.90 -2.44
C GLY A 659 16.24 28.07 -1.89
N LEU A 660 16.08 27.50 -0.69
CA LEU A 660 17.18 26.85 0.04
C LEU A 660 16.69 25.67 0.90
N VAL A 661 17.20 24.48 0.63
CA VAL A 661 16.95 23.28 1.45
C VAL A 661 17.98 23.19 2.57
N MET A 662 17.51 23.01 3.80
CA MET A 662 18.35 22.96 5.00
C MET A 662 18.32 21.56 5.64
N THR A 663 19.46 21.09 6.12
CA THR A 663 19.59 19.85 6.90
C THR A 663 18.96 20.01 8.30
N PRO A 664 18.73 18.92 9.06
CA PRO A 664 18.18 19.02 10.42
C PRO A 664 19.05 19.81 11.41
N ILE A 665 20.35 19.97 11.12
CA ILE A 665 21.30 20.79 11.89
C ILE A 665 21.38 22.26 11.41
N SER A 666 20.47 22.67 10.51
CA SER A 666 20.39 24.03 9.94
C SER A 666 21.63 24.45 9.12
N GLU A 667 22.24 23.50 8.40
CA GLU A 667 23.18 23.81 7.32
C GLU A 667 22.48 23.72 5.95
N PRO A 668 22.92 24.47 4.92
CA PRO A 668 22.53 24.22 3.54
C PRO A 668 22.82 22.76 3.14
N LEU A 669 21.83 22.08 2.57
CA LEU A 669 22.02 20.75 2.01
C LEU A 669 22.93 20.83 0.77
N LYS A 670 24.00 20.02 0.76
CA LYS A 670 24.94 19.92 -0.36
C LYS A 670 25.25 18.46 -0.66
N PHE A 671 25.30 18.13 -1.94
CA PHE A 671 25.70 16.82 -2.47
C PHE A 671 27.18 16.81 -2.86
N TYR A 672 27.84 15.67 -2.73
CA TYR A 672 29.27 15.50 -2.96
C TYR A 672 29.58 14.27 -3.84
N LEU A 673 30.77 14.22 -4.44
CA LEU A 673 31.21 13.04 -5.21
C LEU A 673 31.53 11.82 -4.33
N SER A 674 31.75 12.02 -3.03
CA SER A 674 31.97 10.97 -2.03
C SER A 674 31.43 11.40 -0.68
N GLU A 675 31.27 10.48 0.27
CA GLU A 675 30.70 10.83 1.59
C GLU A 675 31.59 11.85 2.32
N PRO A 676 31.03 12.97 2.81
CA PRO A 676 31.79 13.92 3.63
C PRO A 676 32.08 13.32 5.01
N THR A 677 33.19 13.71 5.60
CA THR A 677 33.56 13.25 6.96
C THR A 677 32.61 13.89 7.97
N PRO A 678 31.99 13.12 8.90
CA PRO A 678 31.12 13.70 9.92
C PRO A 678 31.88 14.72 10.79
N PRO A 679 31.26 15.85 11.18
CA PRO A 679 31.86 16.77 12.12
C PRO A 679 32.11 16.06 13.45
N VAL A 680 33.34 16.16 13.97
CA VAL A 680 33.70 15.56 15.26
C VAL A 680 32.99 16.32 16.37
N ILE A 681 31.87 15.77 16.86
CA ILE A 681 31.17 16.28 18.03
C ILE A 681 32.01 15.98 19.26
N ILE A 682 32.84 16.94 19.67
CA ILE A 682 33.56 16.89 20.96
C ILE A 682 32.51 17.08 22.06
N PRO A 683 32.28 16.12 22.96
CA PRO A 683 31.35 16.31 24.07
C PRO A 683 31.92 17.39 25.00
N ALA A 684 31.13 18.45 25.24
CA ALA A 684 31.49 19.44 26.26
C ALA A 684 31.61 18.73 27.62
N LYS A 685 32.79 18.76 28.23
CA LYS A 685 33.00 18.20 29.57
C LYS A 685 32.03 18.89 30.55
N PRO A 686 31.30 18.14 31.39
CA PRO A 686 30.52 18.75 32.46
C PRO A 686 31.45 19.52 33.39
N SER A 687 31.15 20.79 33.62
CA SER A 687 31.84 21.62 34.61
C SER A 687 31.42 21.18 36.01
N THR A 688 32.15 20.23 36.59
CA THR A 688 31.97 19.78 37.97
C THR A 688 32.34 20.89 38.94
N ILE A 689 31.35 21.39 39.67
CA ILE A 689 31.52 22.14 40.91
C ILE A 689 32.23 21.22 41.91
N HIS A 690 33.27 21.71 42.57
CA HIS A 690 33.86 21.05 43.74
C HIS A 690 33.80 22.01 44.93
N GLU A 691 33.11 21.58 45.98
CA GLU A 691 33.26 22.13 47.32
C GLU A 691 34.56 21.61 47.97
N ASP A 692 35.12 22.39 48.88
CA ASP A 692 36.34 22.08 49.63
C ASP A 692 36.17 20.92 50.63
N ALA A 693 37.23 20.13 50.82
CA ALA A 693 38.06 20.16 52.05
C ALA A 693 38.75 18.82 52.42
N GLN A 694 40.04 18.92 52.77
CA GLN A 694 40.77 18.05 53.75
C GLN A 694 41.05 16.56 53.39
N LYS A 695 42.21 15.95 53.72
CA LYS A 695 43.54 16.43 54.19
C LYS A 695 44.59 15.27 54.19
N VAL A 696 45.89 15.60 54.26
CA VAL A 696 47.03 14.82 54.84
C VAL A 696 47.74 13.71 54.01
N SER A 697 48.97 14.06 53.55
CA SER A 697 50.28 13.34 53.71
C SER A 697 50.53 12.00 52.95
N THR A 698 51.75 11.61 52.51
CA THR A 698 53.13 12.00 52.93
C THR A 698 54.21 11.80 51.84
N ALA A 699 55.16 12.76 51.75
CA ALA A 699 56.59 12.72 51.34
C ALA A 699 57.18 11.82 50.20
N GLY A 700 58.15 12.39 49.44
CA GLY A 700 59.35 11.63 49.04
C GLY A 700 60.13 11.91 47.72
N LEU A 701 60.65 13.13 47.47
CA LEU A 701 61.95 13.52 46.82
C LEU A 701 62.54 12.76 45.57
N PRO A 702 63.53 13.33 44.83
CA PRO A 702 63.74 14.72 44.37
C PRO A 702 64.05 14.81 42.84
N ALA A 703 64.33 16.02 42.33
CA ALA A 703 64.48 16.33 40.91
C ALA A 703 65.90 16.15 40.30
N ALA A 704 65.95 16.06 38.97
CA ALA A 704 67.13 16.23 38.11
C ALA A 704 66.79 17.15 36.91
N PRO A 705 67.77 17.81 36.26
CA PRO A 705 67.54 19.13 35.64
C PRO A 705 67.08 19.14 34.17
N ALA A 706 66.65 20.33 33.73
CA ALA A 706 66.04 20.60 32.44
C ALA A 706 67.00 20.48 31.23
N ALA A 707 66.41 20.09 30.09
CA ALA A 707 66.97 20.32 28.76
C ALA A 707 65.95 21.09 27.92
N ASN A 708 66.26 22.35 27.58
CA ASN A 708 65.44 23.16 26.69
C ASN A 708 65.45 22.61 25.26
N THR A 709 64.29 22.24 24.73
CA THR A 709 64.02 22.27 23.29
C THR A 709 62.62 22.83 23.06
N ASN A 710 62.53 23.99 22.41
CA ASN A 710 61.26 24.55 21.94
C ASN A 710 60.87 23.83 20.64
N PRO A 711 59.72 23.14 20.56
CA PRO A 711 59.11 22.82 19.28
C PRO A 711 58.47 24.09 18.69
N ALA A 712 58.52 24.22 17.36
CA ALA A 712 57.86 25.29 16.61
C ALA A 712 56.34 25.33 16.86
N PRO A 713 55.65 26.47 16.64
CA PRO A 713 54.20 26.53 16.75
C PRO A 713 53.56 25.46 15.87
N SER A 714 52.76 24.59 16.51
CA SER A 714 51.95 23.59 15.82
C SER A 714 51.07 24.27 14.78
N ALA A 715 51.11 23.78 13.54
CA ALA A 715 50.15 24.19 12.51
C ALA A 715 48.71 24.07 13.03
N PRO A 716 47.79 24.97 12.62
CA PRO A 716 46.40 24.87 13.02
C PRO A 716 45.84 23.50 12.62
N PRO A 717 44.91 22.91 13.39
CA PRO A 717 44.32 21.64 13.04
C PRO A 717 43.64 21.76 11.68
N VAL A 718 44.12 20.97 10.71
CA VAL A 718 43.53 20.89 9.38
C VAL A 718 42.11 20.34 9.56
N LEU A 719 41.11 21.21 9.41
CA LEU A 719 39.72 20.79 9.28
C LEU A 719 39.64 19.84 8.08
N PRO A 720 38.96 18.69 8.19
CA PRO A 720 38.83 17.79 7.05
C PRO A 720 38.14 18.53 5.90
N GLU A 721 38.86 18.70 4.79
CA GLU A 721 38.28 19.31 3.59
C GLU A 721 37.11 18.46 3.13
N ASN A 722 35.96 19.10 2.89
CA ASN A 722 34.83 18.41 2.29
C ASN A 722 35.22 17.94 0.88
N PRO A 723 34.79 16.74 0.46
CA PRO A 723 35.02 16.27 -0.90
C PRO A 723 34.44 17.24 -1.96
N PRO A 724 34.84 17.11 -3.24
CA PRO A 724 34.30 17.94 -4.30
C PRO A 724 32.77 17.85 -4.40
N LEU A 725 32.13 18.97 -4.74
CA LEU A 725 30.68 19.05 -4.91
C LEU A 725 30.22 18.22 -6.11
N HIS A 726 29.02 17.64 -5.99
CA HIS A 726 28.37 16.89 -7.05
C HIS A 726 27.70 17.85 -8.07
N PRO A 727 27.75 17.59 -9.40
CA PRO A 727 27.13 18.49 -10.40
C PRO A 727 25.62 18.69 -10.20
N ILE A 728 24.92 17.71 -9.60
CA ILE A 728 23.49 17.82 -9.24
C ILE A 728 23.14 19.05 -8.36
N ASN A 729 24.10 19.64 -7.64
CA ASN A 729 23.85 20.87 -6.90
C ASN A 729 23.46 22.04 -7.82
N ASP A 730 24.00 22.10 -9.05
CA ASP A 730 23.70 23.16 -10.02
C ASP A 730 22.23 23.07 -10.47
N LEU A 731 21.76 21.85 -10.78
CA LEU A 731 20.37 21.57 -11.09
C LEU A 731 19.44 21.93 -9.91
N PHE A 732 19.80 21.56 -8.68
CA PHE A 732 19.00 21.96 -7.50
C PHE A 732 18.97 23.47 -7.29
N ALA A 733 20.09 24.18 -7.49
CA ALA A 733 20.17 25.63 -7.35
C ALA A 733 19.29 26.35 -8.39
N GLU A 734 19.30 25.91 -9.65
CA GLU A 734 18.45 26.52 -10.68
C GLU A 734 16.96 26.25 -10.39
N LEU A 735 16.57 25.01 -10.09
CA LEU A 735 15.18 24.67 -9.76
C LEU A 735 14.67 25.41 -8.52
N LEU A 736 15.50 25.53 -7.47
CA LEU A 736 15.16 26.31 -6.27
C LEU A 736 15.02 27.81 -6.56
N SER A 737 15.81 28.36 -7.50
CA SER A 737 15.67 29.78 -7.90
C SER A 737 14.33 30.05 -8.60
N ILE A 738 13.86 29.12 -9.43
CA ILE A 738 12.57 29.18 -10.14
C ILE A 738 11.41 29.05 -9.14
N LEU A 739 11.50 28.09 -8.22
CA LEU A 739 10.50 27.89 -7.17
C LEU A 739 10.45 29.10 -6.22
N HIS A 740 11.60 29.61 -5.78
CA HIS A 740 11.69 30.84 -4.98
C HIS A 740 10.96 32.01 -5.65
N ALA A 741 11.23 32.25 -6.93
CA ALA A 741 10.58 33.31 -7.69
C ALA A 741 9.06 33.09 -7.82
N HIS A 742 8.62 31.85 -8.04
CA HIS A 742 7.19 31.53 -8.06
C HIS A 742 6.51 31.84 -6.72
N TYR A 743 7.09 31.42 -5.59
CA TYR A 743 6.51 31.65 -4.26
C TYR A 743 6.53 33.14 -3.88
N ARG A 744 7.63 33.85 -4.14
CA ARG A 744 7.75 35.30 -3.88
C ARG A 744 6.68 36.15 -4.58
N LEU A 745 6.24 35.74 -5.77
CA LEU A 745 5.28 36.49 -6.57
C LEU A 745 3.82 36.03 -6.37
N ASN A 746 3.59 34.73 -6.29
CA ASN A 746 2.26 34.14 -6.46
C ASN A 746 1.68 33.54 -5.17
N VAL A 747 2.46 33.44 -4.09
CA VAL A 747 2.04 32.85 -2.82
C VAL A 747 2.18 33.92 -1.72
N PRO A 748 1.09 34.51 -1.21
CA PRO A 748 1.20 35.55 -0.19
C PRO A 748 1.55 34.96 1.18
N LEU A 749 2.62 35.47 1.81
CA LEU A 749 3.02 35.09 3.16
C LEU A 749 2.14 35.79 4.22
N SER A 750 0.88 35.36 4.42
CA SER A 750 0.11 35.82 5.59
C SER A 750 -0.93 34.81 6.11
N LYS A 751 -1.06 34.80 7.45
CA LYS A 751 -2.08 34.13 8.29
C LYS A 751 -1.99 32.62 8.54
N THR A 752 -1.11 31.84 7.93
CA THR A 752 -1.03 30.38 8.19
C THR A 752 -0.20 29.99 9.44
N LEU A 753 0.66 30.89 9.95
CA LEU A 753 1.55 30.61 11.10
C LEU A 753 1.44 31.63 12.25
N ALA A 754 0.58 32.64 12.13
CA ALA A 754 0.30 33.55 13.24
C ALA A 754 -0.80 32.97 14.13
N GLY A 755 -0.40 32.31 15.22
CA GLY A 755 -1.30 31.88 16.29
C GLY A 755 -2.05 33.08 16.88
N ASN A 756 -3.28 33.32 16.40
CA ASN A 756 -4.11 34.41 16.86
C ASN A 756 -4.68 34.07 18.24
N THR A 757 -4.01 34.53 19.30
CA THR A 757 -4.56 34.58 20.67
C THR A 757 -5.65 35.66 20.76
N LYS A 758 -6.70 35.54 19.93
CA LYS A 758 -7.91 36.37 20.04
C LYS A 758 -8.79 35.82 21.14
N THR A 759 -8.45 36.18 22.37
CA THR A 759 -9.32 36.02 23.54
C THR A 759 -10.62 36.80 23.29
N GLN A 760 -11.67 36.11 22.82
CA GLN A 760 -13.01 36.69 22.83
C GLN A 760 -13.42 36.94 24.27
N SER A 761 -13.82 38.17 24.57
CA SER A 761 -14.23 38.57 25.92
C SER A 761 -15.62 38.01 26.24
N ILE A 762 -15.69 36.78 26.74
CA ILE A 762 -16.89 36.30 27.44
C ILE A 762 -16.88 36.91 28.83
N LYS A 763 -17.76 37.89 29.05
CA LYS A 763 -18.03 38.43 30.39
C LYS A 763 -18.80 37.39 31.19
N GLN A 764 -18.15 36.73 32.16
CA GLN A 764 -18.86 36.16 33.30
C GLN A 764 -17.96 36.15 34.55
N GLN A 765 -18.60 36.30 35.70
CA GLN A 765 -17.96 36.75 36.94
C GLN A 765 -17.41 35.58 37.77
N ALA A 766 -16.16 35.68 38.19
CA ALA A 766 -15.67 35.00 39.39
C ALA A 766 -14.68 35.93 40.11
N LYS A 767 -14.97 36.23 41.37
CA LYS A 767 -14.24 37.21 42.19
C LYS A 767 -13.22 36.47 43.06
N VAL A 768 -11.93 36.61 42.75
CA VAL A 768 -10.83 36.18 43.63
C VAL A 768 -9.79 37.30 43.66
N GLU A 769 -9.35 37.65 44.86
CA GLU A 769 -8.41 38.75 45.10
C GLU A 769 -7.01 38.41 44.58
N LEU A 770 -6.31 39.40 44.02
CA LEU A 770 -4.97 39.24 43.47
C LEU A 770 -3.93 39.88 44.38
N SER A 771 -2.81 39.18 44.60
CA SER A 771 -1.66 39.74 45.32
C SER A 771 -0.84 40.69 44.45
N ASP A 772 -0.11 41.60 45.10
CA ASP A 772 0.60 42.74 44.50
C ASP A 772 1.66 42.37 43.46
N SER A 773 2.09 41.11 43.41
CA SER A 773 3.07 40.60 42.44
C SER A 773 2.62 40.72 40.98
N ARG A 774 1.31 40.84 40.69
CA ARG A 774 0.81 40.96 39.31
C ARG A 774 0.82 42.40 38.77
N ALA A 775 0.77 43.42 39.64
CA ALA A 775 0.76 44.83 39.21
C ALA A 775 2.11 45.24 38.59
N MET A 776 3.22 44.91 39.25
CA MET A 776 4.58 45.15 38.74
C MET A 776 4.86 44.44 37.40
N LEU A 777 4.32 43.23 37.22
CA LEU A 777 4.48 42.48 35.97
C LEU A 777 3.69 43.10 34.82
N LEU A 778 2.47 43.61 35.09
CA LEU A 778 1.65 44.29 34.09
C LEU A 778 2.25 45.63 33.64
N GLU A 779 2.91 46.37 34.54
CA GLU A 779 3.60 47.61 34.18
C GLU A 779 4.87 47.36 33.36
N LYS A 780 5.64 46.30 33.68
CA LYS A 780 6.73 45.81 32.81
C LYS A 780 6.22 45.42 31.42
N TYR A 781 5.06 44.76 31.33
CA TYR A 781 4.47 44.33 30.06
C TYR A 781 4.01 45.52 29.21
N LYS A 782 3.32 46.52 29.80
CA LYS A 782 2.90 47.74 29.09
C LYS A 782 4.08 48.57 28.56
N ARG A 783 5.21 48.61 29.28
CA ARG A 783 6.45 49.24 28.79
C ARG A 783 7.14 48.44 27.66
N ALA A 784 6.83 47.14 27.51
CA ALA A 784 7.29 46.33 26.39
C ALA A 784 6.38 46.51 25.16
N GLU A 785 5.06 46.51 25.32
CA GLU A 785 4.11 46.77 24.21
C GLU A 785 4.34 48.14 23.57
N ALA A 786 4.59 49.18 24.38
CA ALA A 786 4.91 50.53 23.89
C ALA A 786 6.23 50.62 23.09
N LYS A 787 7.08 49.58 23.12
CA LYS A 787 8.28 49.46 22.26
C LYS A 787 8.06 48.62 21.00
N VAL A 788 6.93 47.92 20.88
CA VAL A 788 6.62 47.02 19.74
C VAL A 788 5.59 47.63 18.78
N GLN A 789 4.76 48.58 19.22
CA GLN A 789 3.84 49.35 18.36
C GLN A 789 4.53 50.40 17.45
N GLY A 790 5.72 50.08 16.94
CA GLY A 790 6.58 50.97 16.15
C GLY A 790 7.05 50.40 14.81
N GLN A 791 6.56 49.22 14.38
CA GLN A 791 6.83 48.65 13.06
C GLN A 791 5.67 47.73 12.63
N GLY A 792 4.82 48.23 11.73
CA GLY A 792 3.92 47.39 10.97
C GLY A 792 4.65 46.90 9.72
N ASP A 793 5.05 45.63 9.69
CA ASP A 793 5.66 45.02 8.51
C ASP A 793 4.61 44.87 7.39
N ALA A 794 4.46 45.93 6.60
CA ALA A 794 4.17 45.77 5.20
C ALA A 794 5.37 45.04 4.56
N THR A 795 5.11 43.99 3.79
CA THR A 795 6.15 43.32 3.01
C THR A 795 6.84 44.38 2.15
N PRO A 796 8.17 44.56 2.21
CA PRO A 796 8.84 45.63 1.47
C PRO A 796 8.54 45.47 -0.03
N ALA A 797 8.11 46.57 -0.66
CA ALA A 797 7.73 46.55 -2.07
C ALA A 797 8.91 46.08 -2.92
N ILE A 798 8.74 44.96 -3.63
CA ILE A 798 9.78 44.41 -4.51
C ILE A 798 10.07 45.47 -5.59
N ALA A 799 11.35 45.84 -5.75
CA ALA A 799 11.77 46.80 -6.76
C ALA A 799 11.35 46.33 -8.17
N PRO A 800 10.92 47.22 -9.08
CA PRO A 800 10.39 46.81 -10.39
C PRO A 800 11.32 45.90 -11.20
N GLU A 801 12.64 46.14 -11.15
CA GLU A 801 13.65 45.31 -11.84
C GLU A 801 13.75 43.90 -11.24
N GLU A 802 13.79 43.78 -9.92
CA GLU A 802 13.81 42.49 -9.23
C GLU A 802 12.49 41.75 -9.46
N ARG A 803 11.36 42.46 -9.48
CA ARG A 803 10.07 41.88 -9.83
C ARG A 803 10.08 41.29 -11.25
N ALA A 804 10.58 42.03 -12.24
CA ALA A 804 10.69 41.55 -13.62
C ALA A 804 11.62 40.33 -13.73
N ARG A 805 12.72 40.30 -12.98
CA ARG A 805 13.63 39.14 -12.88
C ARG A 805 12.91 37.91 -12.30
N LEU A 806 12.18 38.08 -11.20
CA LEU A 806 11.42 37.00 -10.58
C LEU A 806 10.29 36.53 -11.51
N GLU A 807 9.63 37.44 -12.25
CA GLU A 807 8.57 37.08 -13.19
C GLU A 807 9.12 36.25 -14.36
N ALA A 808 10.30 36.60 -14.88
CA ALA A 808 11.01 35.81 -15.88
C ALA A 808 11.39 34.40 -15.35
N LEU A 809 11.93 34.29 -14.14
CA LEU A 809 12.26 33.00 -13.52
C LEU A 809 11.01 32.15 -13.25
N ALA A 810 9.98 32.73 -12.64
CA ALA A 810 8.73 32.04 -12.30
C ALA A 810 7.98 31.56 -13.56
N SER A 811 8.10 32.27 -14.69
CA SER A 811 7.50 31.85 -15.97
C SER A 811 8.04 30.49 -16.46
N LYS A 812 9.30 30.15 -16.15
CA LYS A 812 9.89 28.84 -16.47
C LYS A 812 9.08 27.69 -15.85
N LEU A 813 8.50 27.87 -14.65
CA LEU A 813 7.71 26.83 -13.96
C LEU A 813 6.39 26.50 -14.67
N ALA A 814 5.89 27.41 -15.52
CA ALA A 814 4.74 27.18 -16.39
C ALA A 814 5.13 26.69 -17.79
N SER A 815 6.43 26.72 -18.13
CA SER A 815 6.96 26.33 -19.43
C SER A 815 7.66 24.98 -19.38
N TYR A 816 6.96 23.95 -19.84
CA TYR A 816 7.52 22.61 -20.06
C TYR A 816 8.84 22.62 -20.82
N GLN A 817 8.96 23.49 -21.84
CA GLN A 817 10.17 23.55 -22.63
C GLN A 817 11.34 24.02 -21.76
N ALA A 818 11.18 25.13 -21.04
CA ALA A 818 12.23 25.68 -20.19
C ALA A 818 12.71 24.70 -19.11
N LEU A 819 11.81 23.92 -18.50
CA LEU A 819 12.20 22.88 -17.53
C LEU A 819 12.85 21.66 -18.20
N THR A 820 12.37 21.24 -19.37
CA THR A 820 12.99 20.14 -20.13
C THR A 820 14.40 20.53 -20.58
N ASP A 821 14.58 21.76 -21.07
CA ASP A 821 15.87 22.32 -21.49
C ASP A 821 16.84 22.35 -20.29
N ILE A 822 16.42 22.81 -19.10
CA ILE A 822 17.26 22.77 -17.89
C ILE A 822 17.72 21.35 -17.55
N PHE A 823 16.81 20.38 -17.55
CA PHE A 823 17.19 18.99 -17.26
C PHE A 823 18.09 18.40 -18.36
N MET A 824 17.89 18.78 -19.63
CA MET A 824 18.70 18.33 -20.76
C MET A 824 20.10 18.95 -20.78
N ASP A 825 20.23 20.26 -20.54
CA ASP A 825 21.50 20.95 -20.43
C ASP A 825 22.35 20.38 -19.29
N GLN A 826 21.72 20.06 -18.15
CA GLN A 826 22.39 19.39 -17.04
C GLN A 826 22.71 17.92 -17.36
N TYR A 827 21.83 17.19 -18.03
CA TYR A 827 22.08 15.79 -18.47
C TYR A 827 23.22 15.66 -19.48
N ALA A 828 23.37 16.65 -20.37
CA ALA A 828 24.37 16.67 -21.44
C ALA A 828 25.80 17.03 -21.01
N ARG A 829 26.05 17.25 -19.71
CA ARG A 829 27.38 17.57 -19.19
C ARG A 829 28.29 16.33 -19.15
N ASP A 830 29.57 16.54 -19.42
CA ASP A 830 30.59 15.48 -19.36
C ASP A 830 31.17 15.24 -17.94
N ASP A 831 30.76 16.01 -16.92
CA ASP A 831 31.32 15.98 -15.56
C ASP A 831 30.55 15.10 -14.55
N TRP A 832 29.57 14.31 -15.01
CA TRP A 832 28.89 13.35 -14.16
C TRP A 832 29.79 12.15 -13.80
N PRO A 833 29.87 11.76 -12.52
CA PRO A 833 30.57 10.54 -12.12
C PRO A 833 29.86 9.27 -12.64
N GLU A 834 30.63 8.28 -13.09
CA GLU A 834 30.08 6.99 -13.53
C GLU A 834 29.40 6.21 -12.38
N VAL A 835 29.91 6.39 -11.15
CA VAL A 835 29.45 5.70 -9.92
C VAL A 835 29.38 6.70 -8.77
N ASP A 836 28.20 7.25 -8.53
CA ASP A 836 27.85 8.14 -7.40
C ASP A 836 26.81 7.54 -6.45
N LYS A 837 26.05 6.55 -6.92
CA LYS A 837 24.93 5.99 -6.20
C LYS A 837 25.36 5.09 -5.06
N VAL A 838 24.99 5.48 -3.84
CA VAL A 838 25.22 4.72 -2.62
C VAL A 838 24.03 3.80 -2.29
N LEU A 839 24.19 3.00 -1.23
CA LEU A 839 23.08 2.29 -0.59
C LEU A 839 22.05 3.27 -0.01
N ASP A 840 20.81 2.79 0.15
CA ASP A 840 19.72 3.57 0.73
C ASP A 840 20.09 4.10 2.12
N LYS A 841 20.23 5.42 2.23
CA LYS A 841 20.60 6.11 3.48
C LYS A 841 19.44 6.24 4.44
N LEU A 842 18.21 5.97 4.01
CA LEU A 842 17.05 5.98 4.89
C LEU A 842 17.19 4.83 5.90
N PRO A 843 17.22 5.09 7.22
CA PRO A 843 17.50 4.05 8.20
C PRO A 843 16.52 2.88 8.09
N GLU A 844 16.97 1.63 8.25
CA GLU A 844 16.07 0.45 8.22
C GLU A 844 14.90 0.58 9.22
N LYS A 845 15.18 1.23 10.36
CA LYS A 845 14.23 1.49 11.45
C LYS A 845 13.35 2.72 11.22
N TYR A 846 13.44 3.40 10.07
CA TYR A 846 12.52 4.43 9.63
C TYR A 846 11.16 3.75 9.31
N ALA A 847 10.42 3.56 10.40
CA ALA A 847 9.25 2.72 10.62
C ALA A 847 8.93 1.68 9.52
N GLY A 848 9.65 0.54 9.48
CA GLY A 848 9.28 -0.56 8.56
C GLY A 848 10.01 -1.89 8.72
N ARG A 849 11.35 -1.91 8.80
CA ARG A 849 12.10 -3.16 9.04
C ARG A 849 12.14 -3.49 10.54
N ASN A 850 11.07 -4.13 11.04
CA ASN A 850 11.20 -4.93 12.26
C ASN A 850 12.26 -6.00 12.01
N GLY A 851 13.37 -5.94 12.75
CA GLY A 851 14.65 -6.53 12.36
C GLY A 851 14.61 -8.02 12.05
N LYS A 852 14.56 -8.36 10.75
CA LYS A 852 14.93 -9.65 10.16
C LYS A 852 15.51 -9.45 8.76
N LYS A 853 16.74 -9.90 8.55
CA LYS A 853 17.37 -9.97 7.22
C LYS A 853 16.48 -10.73 6.23
N ARG A 854 16.30 -10.19 5.02
CA ARG A 854 15.87 -10.99 3.86
C ARG A 854 17.11 -11.60 3.18
N PRO A 855 17.14 -12.90 2.85
CA PRO A 855 18.28 -13.53 2.16
C PRO A 855 18.46 -13.16 0.67
N ALA A 856 17.70 -12.20 0.14
CA ALA A 856 17.65 -11.88 -1.29
C ALA A 856 18.52 -10.67 -1.70
N ASP A 857 18.79 -9.73 -0.79
CA ASP A 857 19.58 -8.52 -1.08
C ASP A 857 21.11 -8.79 -1.09
N ALA A 858 21.54 -10.04 -0.84
CA ALA A 858 22.94 -10.41 -0.62
C ALA A 858 23.55 -11.36 -1.69
N THR A 859 22.79 -11.78 -2.70
CA THR A 859 23.17 -12.88 -3.61
C THR A 859 23.42 -12.46 -5.07
N TRP A 860 23.35 -11.17 -5.39
CA TRP A 860 23.58 -10.65 -6.76
C TRP A 860 24.79 -9.70 -6.90
N GLN A 861 25.63 -9.55 -5.87
CA GLN A 861 26.80 -8.65 -5.88
C GLN A 861 28.16 -9.38 -5.89
N ALA A 862 28.18 -10.67 -6.22
CA ALA A 862 29.39 -11.49 -6.21
C ALA A 862 29.69 -12.16 -7.57
N SER A 863 29.50 -11.44 -8.67
CA SER A 863 29.87 -11.94 -10.01
C SER A 863 30.22 -10.83 -11.03
N ASP A 864 31.00 -9.81 -10.65
CA ASP A 864 31.65 -8.91 -11.65
C ASP A 864 32.87 -8.12 -11.12
N ALA A 865 33.56 -8.64 -10.09
CA ALA A 865 34.73 -7.96 -9.52
C ALA A 865 35.80 -8.92 -8.96
N GLN A 866 36.48 -9.68 -9.84
CA GLN A 866 37.87 -10.12 -9.60
C GLN A 866 38.53 -10.76 -10.85
N SER A 867 38.99 -9.91 -11.76
CA SER A 867 40.03 -10.25 -12.75
C SER A 867 41.14 -9.20 -12.66
N LYS A 868 42.10 -9.42 -11.74
CA LYS A 868 43.46 -8.84 -11.77
C LYS A 868 44.35 -9.44 -10.67
N HIS A 869 45.34 -10.20 -11.13
CA HIS A 869 46.59 -10.65 -10.49
C HIS A 869 46.78 -10.52 -8.96
N LYS A 870 47.14 -11.65 -8.34
CA LYS A 870 48.29 -11.67 -7.42
C LYS A 870 49.12 -12.94 -7.59
N ARG A 871 50.44 -12.75 -7.58
CA ARG A 871 51.47 -13.79 -7.82
C ARG A 871 51.55 -14.77 -6.65
N SER A 872 51.94 -16.00 -6.94
CA SER A 872 52.33 -17.00 -5.96
C SER A 872 53.51 -16.54 -5.09
N ARG A 873 53.47 -16.85 -3.79
CA ARG A 873 54.68 -17.17 -3.02
C ARG A 873 54.35 -18.20 -1.94
N THR A 874 55.05 -19.33 -2.02
CA THR A 874 54.93 -20.51 -1.16
C THR A 874 55.87 -20.43 0.04
N SER A 875 55.33 -20.63 1.24
CA SER A 875 55.94 -21.19 2.48
C SER A 875 55.16 -20.65 3.69
N GLY A 876 54.81 -21.40 4.73
CA GLY A 876 55.02 -22.82 4.99
C GLY A 876 55.56 -23.04 6.40
N LYS A 877 54.69 -23.24 7.40
CA LYS A 877 54.88 -24.08 8.61
C LYS A 877 53.68 -23.97 9.57
N LEU A 878 53.29 -25.12 10.13
CA LEU A 878 52.45 -25.36 11.31
C LEU A 878 53.32 -25.23 12.60
N PRO A 879 52.81 -25.54 13.81
CA PRO A 879 51.69 -24.90 14.53
C PRO A 879 52.06 -24.58 16.01
N VAL A 880 51.23 -23.78 16.69
CA VAL A 880 50.82 -23.96 18.12
C VAL A 880 49.39 -23.45 18.22
#